data_AF-A0A811LAY6-F1
#
_entry.id   AF-A0A811LAY6-F1
#
_cell.length_a   1.000
_cell.length_b   1.000
_cell.length_c   1.000
_cell.angle_alpha   90.00
_cell.angle_beta   90.00
_cell.angle_gamma   90.00
#
_symmetry.space_group_name_H-M   'P 1'
#
loop_
_entity.id
_entity.type
_entity.pdbx_description
1 polymer ?
#
loop_
_entity_poly.entity_id
_entity_poly.type
_entity_poly.pdbx_seq_one_letter_code
_entity_poly.pdbx_strand_id
1 'polypeptide(L)'
;MPLHAFRPHFMARYKLLLVVTLLGICSLIYLGQQDRVDPRYRALFETYDDRNTQCTIANPDPWDETVLPYIEYPGPLQCQQVQPPLTYLHSRILHLNKTALQEAGYSEDAIRCQFRCFRWKSDYETQYDDWNDLNSNPIDCEFIEVSCSRKLLPISIYSQYHAQAISRVNTPSNDHYSVTLFVIDSISQSHFKRGLNQTLSVLQSQYGAKIMKGFTKVADNSFPNAVAFLTGKDIRTDKLPGPQSGAHFDNWDFVWKEYKKSGHVTYYAEDYPDYNLFNYLSKGFQSPPVDHYFRAFWRQTYESMVYRRSTYLCYNTEPMHNIQLRYLKQFVQGYGGKSPFFALNWLTELAHDRLSQVSSADPDLASFFNSTVPQLQDTFLFVFSDHGHRFDPIRQTMIGRLEERMPFFSIHIPSSIKDRIPDIEQVIEHNSKQLTSFYDLFVTLQDINDLNKRNAWSELDNQIPGETLQPIHEFRKYSKRGLSLLRPIPNRTCDQAGIPEEYCICEREKQVSKKDTVVKRAADELVKHINSILSSHKECAILQLQDIRGASSTIPNVDVLQKPGTFFRSTSLSLGAYINYLVMVTASPSNGIFEGIVRHDISSDKLNVIGEVNRINRYGNQSLCVHEQLLRKYCYCV
;
A
#
# COMPACT_ATOMS: atom_id res chain seq x y z
N MET A 1 34.11 74.20 -58.58
CA MET A 1 32.70 73.90 -58.28
C MET A 1 32.64 73.09 -56.99
N PRO A 2 31.95 73.55 -55.93
CA PRO A 2 31.96 72.89 -54.63
C PRO A 2 30.84 71.84 -54.52
N LEU A 3 31.17 70.68 -53.94
CA LEU A 3 30.22 69.67 -53.48
C LEU A 3 29.86 69.98 -52.01
N HIS A 4 28.58 70.20 -51.76
CA HIS A 4 28.06 70.53 -50.43
C HIS A 4 28.05 69.31 -49.50
N ALA A 5 28.55 69.55 -48.29
CA ALA A 5 28.52 68.67 -47.14
C ALA A 5 27.09 68.28 -46.73
N PHE A 6 26.80 66.98 -46.73
CA PHE A 6 25.63 66.43 -46.06
C PHE A 6 25.93 66.19 -44.58
N ARG A 7 25.12 66.82 -43.72
CA ARG A 7 25.29 66.91 -42.27
C ARG A 7 25.15 65.54 -41.56
N PRO A 8 26.12 65.13 -40.71
CA PRO A 8 26.01 63.93 -39.85
C PRO A 8 24.94 64.04 -38.75
N HIS A 9 24.41 65.25 -38.49
CA HIS A 9 23.48 65.51 -37.39
C HIS A 9 22.06 64.96 -37.61
N PHE A 10 21.65 64.68 -38.85
CA PHE A 10 20.27 64.27 -39.13
C PHE A 10 20.02 62.78 -38.79
N MET A 11 21.02 61.91 -38.99
CA MET A 11 20.91 60.49 -38.64
C MET A 11 21.03 60.22 -37.14
N ALA A 12 21.78 61.03 -36.40
CA ALA A 12 21.92 60.88 -34.94
C ALA A 12 20.59 61.13 -34.21
N ARG A 13 19.80 62.11 -34.67
CA ARG A 13 18.47 62.42 -34.09
C ARG A 13 17.46 61.30 -34.33
N TYR A 14 17.45 60.68 -35.50
CA TYR A 14 16.57 59.54 -35.79
C TYR A 14 16.97 58.29 -34.99
N LYS A 15 18.27 58.02 -34.81
CA LYS A 15 18.73 56.92 -33.94
C LYS A 15 18.36 57.14 -32.48
N LEU A 16 18.51 58.36 -31.97
CA LEU A 16 18.11 58.70 -30.61
C LEU A 16 16.59 58.58 -30.43
N LEU A 17 15.80 59.06 -31.39
CA LEU A 17 14.35 58.94 -31.36
C LEU A 17 13.92 57.46 -31.39
N LEU A 18 14.53 56.64 -32.24
CA LEU A 18 14.23 55.21 -32.33
C LEU A 18 14.59 54.46 -31.05
N VAL A 19 15.73 54.78 -30.42
CA VAL A 19 16.15 54.22 -29.13
C VAL A 19 15.20 54.65 -28.02
N VAL A 20 14.81 55.92 -27.95
CA VAL A 20 13.85 56.42 -26.95
C VAL A 20 12.47 55.81 -27.15
N THR A 21 12.04 55.59 -28.40
CA THR A 21 10.75 54.96 -28.70
C THR A 21 10.77 53.46 -28.34
N LEU A 22 11.87 52.76 -28.65
CA LEU A 22 12.05 51.35 -28.24
C LEU A 22 12.15 51.21 -26.72
N LEU A 23 12.86 52.11 -26.04
CA LEU A 23 12.90 52.14 -24.58
C LEU A 23 11.52 52.45 -23.98
N GLY A 24 10.76 53.38 -24.57
CA GLY A 24 9.39 53.69 -24.17
C GLY A 24 8.42 52.53 -24.35
N ILE A 25 8.53 51.80 -25.47
CA ILE A 25 7.75 50.58 -25.73
C ILE A 25 8.15 49.48 -24.75
N CYS A 26 9.45 49.27 -24.52
CA CYS A 26 9.93 48.31 -23.52
C CYS A 26 9.48 48.68 -22.11
N SER A 27 9.48 49.96 -21.73
CA SER A 27 8.96 50.44 -20.44
C SER A 27 7.45 50.28 -20.33
N LEU A 28 6.69 50.50 -21.41
CA LEU A 28 5.23 50.26 -21.42
C LEU A 28 4.88 48.77 -21.37
N ILE A 29 5.67 47.91 -22.02
CA ILE A 29 5.55 46.45 -21.91
C ILE A 29 5.92 45.99 -20.50
N TYR A 30 6.99 46.54 -19.92
CA TYR A 30 7.45 46.25 -18.56
C TYR A 30 6.43 46.69 -17.50
N LEU A 31 5.91 47.92 -17.61
CA LEU A 31 4.85 48.43 -16.73
C LEU A 31 3.53 47.67 -16.93
N GLY A 32 3.18 47.31 -18.17
CA GLY A 32 2.01 46.49 -18.48
C GLY A 32 2.09 45.03 -18.00
N GLN A 33 3.31 44.53 -17.70
CA GLN A 33 3.53 43.22 -17.09
C GLN A 33 3.53 43.25 -15.55
N GLN A 34 3.81 44.38 -14.92
CA GLN A 34 3.83 44.49 -13.44
C GLN A 34 2.44 44.46 -12.78
N ASP A 35 1.37 44.76 -13.53
CA ASP A 35 0.01 44.95 -12.97
C ASP A 35 -0.97 43.76 -13.17
N ARG A 36 -0.49 42.57 -13.56
CA ARG A 36 -1.37 41.42 -13.85
C ARG A 36 -1.34 40.28 -12.83
N VAL A 37 -0.86 40.51 -11.61
CA VAL A 37 -0.96 39.49 -10.56
C VAL A 37 -2.18 39.81 -9.70
N ASP A 38 -3.23 38.98 -9.82
CA ASP A 38 -4.43 39.06 -8.97
C ASP A 38 -3.98 39.15 -7.49
N PRO A 39 -4.47 40.13 -6.71
CA PRO A 39 -4.12 40.30 -5.30
C PRO A 39 -4.26 39.02 -4.46
N ARG A 40 -5.15 38.10 -4.85
CA ARG A 40 -5.31 36.78 -4.22
C ARG A 40 -4.05 35.92 -4.29
N TYR A 41 -3.28 36.03 -5.37
CA TYR A 41 -2.04 35.28 -5.54
C TYR A 41 -0.88 35.91 -4.76
N ARG A 42 -0.80 37.25 -4.66
CA ARG A 42 0.23 37.92 -3.86
C ARG A 42 0.21 37.48 -2.39
N ALA A 43 -0.97 37.42 -1.77
CA ALA A 43 -1.12 36.96 -0.39
C ALA A 43 -0.77 35.47 -0.18
N LEU A 44 -0.85 34.65 -1.23
CA LEU A 44 -0.45 33.23 -1.20
C LEU A 44 1.09 33.09 -1.26
N PHE A 45 1.75 33.94 -2.04
CA PHE A 45 3.21 33.92 -2.22
C PHE A 45 4.00 34.68 -1.14
N GLU A 46 3.41 35.70 -0.49
CA GLU A 46 4.07 36.48 0.58
C GLU A 46 4.30 35.69 1.89
N THR A 47 3.56 34.60 2.10
CA THR A 47 3.67 33.74 3.30
C THR A 47 4.67 32.58 3.17
N TYR A 48 5.38 32.45 2.05
CA TYR A 48 6.26 31.32 1.78
C TYR A 48 7.73 31.64 2.15
N ASP A 49 8.31 30.90 3.11
CA ASP A 49 9.74 31.04 3.48
C ASP A 49 10.61 30.31 2.43
N ASP A 50 11.49 31.09 1.78
CA ASP A 50 12.34 30.76 0.63
C ASP A 50 13.43 29.69 0.93
N ARG A 51 13.36 29.01 2.09
CA ARG A 51 14.50 28.29 2.69
C ARG A 51 14.40 26.77 2.74
N ASN A 52 13.32 26.13 2.28
CA ASN A 52 13.22 24.67 2.33
C ASN A 52 12.75 24.04 1.01
N THR A 53 13.72 23.79 0.12
CA THR A 53 13.60 22.79 -0.96
C THR A 53 13.52 21.34 -0.43
N GLN A 54 13.61 21.15 0.89
CA GLN A 54 13.53 19.85 1.56
C GLN A 54 12.08 19.46 1.88
N CYS A 55 11.73 18.19 1.59
CA CYS A 55 10.45 17.61 2.01
C CYS A 55 10.29 17.72 3.52
N THR A 56 9.23 18.40 3.98
CA THR A 56 8.83 18.38 5.37
C THR A 56 7.74 17.33 5.55
N ILE A 57 8.10 16.17 6.09
CA ILE A 57 7.17 15.06 6.33
C ILE A 57 6.03 15.51 7.26
N ALA A 58 4.79 15.29 6.82
CA ALA A 58 3.63 15.48 7.67
C ALA A 58 3.69 14.56 8.91
N ASN A 59 3.31 15.08 10.07
CA ASN A 59 3.19 14.32 11.30
C ASN A 59 1.77 14.52 11.86
N PRO A 60 0.75 13.85 11.27
CA PRO A 60 -0.62 14.01 11.71
C PRO A 60 -0.79 13.56 13.16
N ASP A 61 -1.54 14.33 13.95
CA ASP A 61 -1.93 13.92 15.30
C ASP A 61 -2.93 12.75 15.19
N PRO A 62 -2.62 11.56 15.73
CA PRO A 62 -3.56 10.45 15.73
C PRO A 62 -4.87 10.74 16.45
N TRP A 63 -4.94 11.75 17.31
CA TRP A 63 -6.15 12.14 18.04
C TRP A 63 -6.73 13.48 17.60
N ASP A 64 -6.41 13.94 16.40
CA ASP A 64 -6.98 15.17 15.84
C ASP A 64 -8.52 15.14 15.87
N GLU A 65 -9.12 16.22 16.38
CA GLU A 65 -10.56 16.34 16.61
C GLU A 65 -11.40 16.11 15.35
N THR A 66 -10.83 16.34 14.16
CA THR A 66 -11.54 16.17 12.89
C THR A 66 -11.76 14.70 12.52
N VAL A 67 -10.96 13.77 13.06
CA VAL A 67 -11.08 12.33 12.75
C VAL A 67 -11.75 11.52 13.84
N LEU A 68 -11.69 11.97 15.10
CA LEU A 68 -12.29 11.26 16.24
C LEU A 68 -13.75 10.82 16.04
N PRO A 69 -14.64 11.62 15.41
CA PRO A 69 -16.04 11.20 15.18
C PRO A 69 -16.20 9.95 14.30
N TYR A 70 -15.16 9.55 13.56
CA TYR A 70 -15.17 8.38 12.68
C TYR A 70 -14.47 7.16 13.29
N ILE A 71 -13.90 7.29 14.49
CA ILE A 71 -13.14 6.21 15.13
C ILE A 71 -14.05 5.48 16.12
N GLU A 72 -14.23 4.18 15.86
CA GLU A 72 -14.87 3.25 16.77
C GLU A 72 -13.82 2.37 17.46
N TYR A 73 -14.18 1.76 18.59
CA TYR A 73 -13.34 0.78 19.30
C TYR A 73 -14.19 -0.47 19.58
N PRO A 74 -14.36 -1.35 18.58
CA PRO A 74 -15.09 -2.58 18.79
C PRO A 74 -14.34 -3.45 19.82
N GLY A 75 -15.10 -4.15 20.67
CA GLY A 75 -14.53 -5.14 21.57
C GLY A 75 -13.94 -6.35 20.83
N PRO A 76 -13.37 -7.33 21.56
CA PRO A 76 -12.85 -8.56 20.97
C PRO A 76 -13.91 -9.31 20.16
N LEU A 77 -13.51 -9.96 19.06
CA LEU A 77 -14.42 -10.76 18.23
C LEU A 77 -15.09 -11.87 19.06
N GLN A 78 -16.42 -11.94 19.02
CA GLN A 78 -17.23 -12.94 19.71
C GLN A 78 -17.75 -13.97 18.72
N CYS A 79 -17.03 -15.08 18.57
CA CYS A 79 -17.38 -16.14 17.63
C CYS A 79 -18.38 -17.13 18.24
N GLN A 80 -19.58 -17.21 17.65
CA GLN A 80 -20.62 -18.12 18.13
C GLN A 80 -20.38 -19.55 17.63
N GLN A 81 -20.70 -20.53 18.48
CA GLN A 81 -20.62 -21.93 18.08
C GLN A 81 -21.75 -22.28 17.09
N VAL A 82 -21.38 -22.55 15.85
CA VAL A 82 -22.27 -23.03 14.78
C VAL A 82 -22.48 -24.55 14.88
N GLN A 83 -21.42 -25.25 15.27
CA GLN A 83 -21.36 -26.71 15.46
C GLN A 83 -20.35 -27.05 16.56
N PRO A 84 -20.53 -28.17 17.28
CA PRO A 84 -19.56 -28.60 18.28
C PRO A 84 -18.19 -28.88 17.64
N PRO A 85 -17.06 -28.44 18.23
CA PRO A 85 -15.72 -28.66 17.69
C PRO A 85 -15.27 -30.11 17.93
N LEU A 86 -15.83 -31.04 17.15
CA LEU A 86 -15.62 -32.48 17.33
C LEU A 86 -14.19 -32.93 17.02
N THR A 87 -13.39 -32.15 16.30
CA THR A 87 -12.00 -32.50 16.01
C THR A 87 -11.04 -31.34 16.23
N TYR A 88 -9.81 -31.66 16.57
CA TYR A 88 -8.70 -30.72 16.67
C TYR A 88 -7.41 -31.38 16.17
N LEU A 89 -6.50 -30.57 15.64
CA LEU A 89 -5.21 -31.01 15.15
C LEU A 89 -4.13 -30.67 16.18
N HIS A 90 -3.34 -31.67 16.58
CA HIS A 90 -2.21 -31.47 17.49
C HIS A 90 -1.03 -32.33 17.04
N SER A 91 0.14 -31.71 16.88
CA SER A 91 1.38 -32.42 16.49
C SER A 91 1.20 -33.30 15.23
N ARG A 92 0.48 -32.77 14.23
CA ARG A 92 0.09 -33.44 12.97
C ARG A 92 -0.89 -34.61 13.11
N ILE A 93 -1.38 -34.92 14.31
CA ILE A 93 -2.37 -35.96 14.54
C ILE A 93 -3.74 -35.31 14.68
N LEU A 94 -4.71 -35.83 13.92
CA LEU A 94 -6.10 -35.39 14.01
C LEU A 94 -6.80 -36.17 15.12
N HIS A 95 -7.29 -35.46 16.12
CA HIS A 95 -7.94 -36.05 17.29
C HIS A 95 -9.46 -35.81 17.27
N LEU A 96 -10.20 -36.80 17.78
CA LEU A 96 -11.61 -36.65 18.11
C LEU A 96 -11.74 -36.07 19.52
N ASN A 97 -12.42 -34.93 19.66
CA ASN A 97 -12.73 -34.30 20.93
C ASN A 97 -13.89 -35.05 21.61
N LYS A 98 -13.52 -36.02 22.46
CA LYS A 98 -14.48 -36.87 23.17
C LYS A 98 -15.44 -36.08 24.07
N THR A 99 -14.95 -35.00 24.69
CA THR A 99 -15.77 -34.12 25.54
C THR A 99 -16.83 -33.40 24.70
N ALA A 100 -16.43 -32.74 23.61
CA ALA A 100 -17.37 -32.04 22.73
C ALA A 100 -18.38 -33.02 22.07
N LEU A 101 -17.95 -34.26 21.81
CA LEU A 101 -18.82 -35.30 21.29
C LEU A 101 -19.92 -35.69 22.29
N GLN A 102 -19.55 -35.90 23.56
CA GLN A 102 -20.49 -36.21 24.64
C GLN A 102 -21.44 -35.05 24.92
N GLU A 103 -20.95 -33.82 24.97
CA GLU A 103 -21.76 -32.61 25.13
C GLU A 103 -22.76 -32.41 23.99
N ALA A 104 -22.39 -32.83 22.77
CA ALA A 104 -23.28 -32.84 21.61
C ALA A 104 -24.29 -34.00 21.61
N GLY A 105 -24.26 -34.89 22.61
CA GLY A 105 -25.18 -36.01 22.76
C GLY A 105 -24.86 -37.22 21.90
N TYR A 106 -23.61 -37.35 21.42
CA TYR A 106 -23.17 -38.48 20.60
C TYR A 106 -22.22 -39.41 21.37
N SER A 107 -22.30 -40.71 21.10
CA SER A 107 -21.28 -41.68 21.50
C SER A 107 -20.33 -41.98 20.34
N GLU A 108 -19.07 -42.32 20.65
CA GLU A 108 -18.07 -42.68 19.63
C GLU A 108 -18.53 -43.84 18.74
N ASP A 109 -19.26 -44.81 19.33
CA ASP A 109 -19.79 -45.95 18.59
C ASP A 109 -20.91 -45.58 17.63
N ALA A 110 -21.63 -44.48 17.87
CA ALA A 110 -22.76 -44.04 17.05
C ALA A 110 -22.35 -43.16 15.85
N ILE A 111 -21.10 -42.68 15.82
CA ILE A 111 -20.61 -41.77 14.78
C ILE A 111 -19.46 -42.38 13.97
N ARG A 112 -19.41 -42.06 12.69
CA ARG A 112 -18.27 -42.30 11.82
C ARG A 112 -17.70 -40.96 11.41
N CYS A 113 -16.46 -40.71 11.78
CA CYS A 113 -15.70 -39.57 11.32
C CYS A 113 -14.63 -40.06 10.34
N GLN A 114 -14.41 -39.29 9.28
CA GLN A 114 -13.40 -39.52 8.27
C GLN A 114 -12.69 -38.20 7.96
N PHE A 115 -11.48 -38.29 7.43
CA PHE A 115 -10.73 -37.14 6.94
C PHE A 115 -10.17 -37.41 5.55
N ARG A 116 -9.88 -36.34 4.82
CA ARG A 116 -9.09 -36.41 3.59
C ARG A 116 -8.16 -35.21 3.50
N CYS A 117 -7.02 -35.42 2.88
CA CYS A 117 -6.12 -34.34 2.51
C CYS A 117 -6.65 -33.62 1.28
N PHE A 118 -6.36 -32.33 1.18
CA PHE A 118 -6.60 -31.57 -0.03
C PHE A 118 -5.46 -30.59 -0.29
N ARG A 119 -5.28 -30.24 -1.57
CA ARG A 119 -4.19 -29.40 -2.04
C ARG A 119 -4.62 -28.54 -3.21
N TRP A 120 -3.85 -27.48 -3.45
CA TRP A 120 -4.02 -26.61 -4.60
C TRP A 120 -3.99 -27.41 -5.91
N LYS A 121 -4.95 -27.16 -6.81
CA LYS A 121 -4.98 -27.68 -8.19
C LYS A 121 -4.93 -26.54 -9.21
N SER A 122 -5.68 -25.49 -8.91
CA SER A 122 -5.60 -24.18 -9.55
C SER A 122 -6.02 -23.12 -8.52
N ASP A 123 -5.95 -21.84 -8.87
CA ASP A 123 -6.45 -20.77 -8.00
C ASP A 123 -7.98 -20.77 -7.80
N TYR A 124 -8.71 -21.65 -8.49
CA TYR A 124 -10.15 -21.82 -8.39
C TYR A 124 -10.58 -23.25 -8.06
N GLU A 125 -9.66 -24.22 -8.07
CA GLU A 125 -9.97 -25.62 -7.88
C GLU A 125 -9.02 -26.25 -6.87
N THR A 126 -9.53 -27.23 -6.14
CA THR A 126 -8.79 -28.02 -5.16
C THR A 126 -8.79 -29.48 -5.57
N GLN A 127 -7.65 -30.15 -5.40
CA GLN A 127 -7.53 -31.59 -5.53
C GLN A 127 -7.70 -32.23 -4.16
N TYR A 128 -8.54 -33.26 -4.08
CA TYR A 128 -8.78 -34.04 -2.88
C TYR A 128 -8.19 -35.43 -3.03
N ASP A 129 -7.64 -35.94 -1.92
CA ASP A 129 -7.32 -37.35 -1.79
C ASP A 129 -8.56 -38.14 -1.31
N ASP A 130 -8.43 -39.47 -1.24
CA ASP A 130 -9.51 -40.34 -0.77
C ASP A 130 -9.83 -40.14 0.72
N TRP A 131 -11.06 -40.46 1.10
CA TRP A 131 -11.49 -40.44 2.50
C TRP A 131 -10.85 -41.57 3.28
N ASN A 132 -10.26 -41.23 4.42
CA ASN A 132 -9.64 -42.14 5.37
C ASN A 132 -10.38 -42.08 6.71
N ASP A 133 -10.51 -43.21 7.40
CA ASP A 133 -11.02 -43.20 8.77
C ASP A 133 -9.99 -42.51 9.69
N LEU A 134 -10.46 -41.80 10.73
CA LEU A 134 -9.54 -41.21 11.70
C LEU A 134 -8.69 -42.31 12.34
N ASN A 135 -7.41 -42.03 12.43
CA ASN A 135 -6.43 -42.88 13.07
C ASN A 135 -5.45 -41.99 13.85
N SER A 136 -4.66 -42.61 14.71
CA SER A 136 -3.68 -41.90 15.53
C SER A 136 -2.34 -41.65 14.83
N ASN A 137 -2.29 -41.72 13.49
CA ASN A 137 -1.07 -41.49 12.74
C ASN A 137 -0.90 -40.00 12.38
N PRO A 138 0.35 -39.51 12.30
CA PRO A 138 0.62 -38.18 11.75
C PRO A 138 0.13 -38.06 10.30
N ILE A 139 -0.54 -36.96 10.00
CA ILE A 139 -1.04 -36.62 8.67
C ILE A 139 0.01 -35.77 7.95
N ASP A 140 0.47 -36.24 6.78
CA ASP A 140 1.51 -35.60 5.97
C ASP A 140 0.93 -34.71 4.85
N CYS A 141 -0.01 -33.84 5.23
CA CYS A 141 -0.56 -32.81 4.34
C CYS A 141 -0.92 -31.56 5.11
N GLU A 142 -0.83 -30.42 4.45
CA GLU A 142 -1.03 -29.12 5.09
C GLU A 142 -2.50 -28.83 5.35
N PHE A 143 -3.40 -29.28 4.47
CA PHE A 143 -4.82 -28.97 4.56
C PHE A 143 -5.66 -30.24 4.63
N ILE A 144 -6.55 -30.28 5.61
CA ILE A 144 -7.32 -31.47 5.97
C ILE A 144 -8.79 -31.09 6.03
N GLU A 145 -9.63 -31.85 5.34
CA GLU A 145 -11.08 -31.82 5.52
C GLU A 145 -11.51 -32.98 6.40
N VAL A 146 -12.41 -32.71 7.33
CA VAL A 146 -13.00 -33.70 8.22
C VAL A 146 -14.50 -33.69 8.06
N SER A 147 -15.10 -34.87 7.98
CA SER A 147 -16.55 -35.06 8.00
C SER A 147 -16.94 -36.13 9.01
N CYS A 148 -17.97 -35.86 9.81
CA CYS A 148 -18.58 -36.87 10.68
C CYS A 148 -20.06 -37.05 10.35
N SER A 149 -20.50 -38.30 10.38
CA SER A 149 -21.89 -38.70 10.17
C SER A 149 -22.33 -39.76 11.18
N ARG A 150 -23.64 -39.97 11.33
CA ARG A 150 -24.16 -41.07 12.16
C ARG A 150 -24.00 -42.41 11.45
N LYS A 151 -23.68 -43.50 12.16
CA LYS A 151 -23.46 -44.83 11.52
C LYS A 151 -24.75 -45.47 10.97
N LEU A 152 -25.85 -45.39 11.71
CA LEU A 152 -27.10 -46.09 11.36
C LEU A 152 -27.82 -45.45 10.16
N LEU A 153 -27.86 -44.12 10.12
CA LEU A 153 -28.40 -43.31 9.02
C LEU A 153 -27.37 -42.20 8.75
N PRO A 154 -26.58 -42.26 7.66
CA PRO A 154 -25.41 -41.42 7.42
C PRO A 154 -25.76 -39.96 7.10
N ILE A 155 -26.33 -39.28 8.10
CA ILE A 155 -26.60 -37.85 8.11
C ILE A 155 -25.32 -37.16 8.60
N SER A 156 -24.80 -36.22 7.81
CA SER A 156 -23.68 -35.37 8.21
C SER A 156 -24.05 -34.52 9.42
N ILE A 157 -23.20 -34.54 10.45
CA ILE A 157 -23.40 -33.80 11.70
C ILE A 157 -22.27 -32.80 11.97
N TYR A 158 -21.16 -32.90 11.25
CA TYR A 158 -19.98 -32.08 11.44
C TYR A 158 -19.13 -32.07 10.18
N SER A 159 -18.60 -30.88 9.84
CA SER A 159 -17.63 -30.71 8.75
C SER A 159 -16.63 -29.64 9.16
N GLN A 160 -15.32 -29.88 9.08
CA GLN A 160 -14.32 -28.89 9.49
C GLN A 160 -13.07 -28.99 8.63
N TYR A 161 -12.52 -27.83 8.28
CA TYR A 161 -11.21 -27.72 7.67
C TYR A 161 -10.16 -27.39 8.74
N HIS A 162 -9.02 -28.09 8.68
CA HIS A 162 -7.84 -27.82 9.50
C HIS A 162 -6.66 -27.50 8.61
N ALA A 163 -5.77 -26.65 9.12
CA ALA A 163 -4.52 -26.30 8.45
C ALA A 163 -3.32 -26.54 9.38
N GLN A 164 -2.21 -26.92 8.78
CA GLN A 164 -0.90 -27.00 9.41
C GLN A 164 0.22 -26.68 8.43
N ALA A 165 1.22 -25.91 8.87
CA ALA A 165 2.45 -25.74 8.10
C ALA A 165 3.40 -26.92 8.36
N ILE A 166 3.78 -27.65 7.32
CA ILE A 166 4.67 -28.81 7.44
C ILE A 166 6.07 -28.44 6.94
N SER A 167 7.00 -28.33 7.88
CA SER A 167 8.41 -28.08 7.55
C SER A 167 9.04 -29.27 6.83
N ARG A 168 9.61 -29.01 5.64
CA ARG A 168 10.32 -30.00 4.81
C ARG A 168 11.80 -29.64 4.70
N VAL A 169 12.49 -29.58 5.84
CA VAL A 169 13.92 -29.28 5.91
C VAL A 169 14.72 -30.56 5.64
N ASN A 170 15.35 -30.65 4.47
CA ASN A 170 16.21 -31.78 4.10
C ASN A 170 17.64 -31.62 4.64
N THR A 171 18.18 -30.40 4.63
CA THR A 171 19.51 -30.08 5.16
C THR A 171 19.46 -28.69 5.79
N PRO A 172 19.69 -28.57 7.11
CA PRO A 172 19.72 -27.26 7.74
C PRO A 172 20.84 -26.41 7.15
N SER A 173 20.53 -25.18 6.77
CA SER A 173 21.49 -24.15 6.39
C SER A 173 21.07 -22.87 7.09
N ASN A 174 22.01 -22.21 7.74
CA ASN A 174 21.75 -20.99 8.50
C ASN A 174 22.62 -19.82 8.00
N ASP A 175 23.13 -19.95 6.78
CA ASP A 175 24.10 -19.00 6.21
C ASP A 175 23.42 -17.75 5.62
N HIS A 176 22.09 -17.80 5.45
CA HIS A 176 21.29 -16.71 4.91
C HIS A 176 20.23 -16.26 5.92
N TYR A 177 19.99 -14.95 5.97
CA TYR A 177 18.90 -14.37 6.75
C TYR A 177 17.55 -14.58 6.08
N SER A 178 16.54 -14.84 6.91
CA SER A 178 15.15 -14.96 6.50
C SER A 178 14.47 -13.59 6.42
N VAL A 179 13.34 -13.54 5.72
CA VAL A 179 12.51 -12.34 5.58
C VAL A 179 11.04 -12.70 5.85
N THR A 180 10.38 -11.89 6.69
CA THR A 180 8.92 -11.94 6.90
C THR A 180 8.32 -10.58 6.56
N LEU A 181 7.42 -10.56 5.60
CA LEU A 181 6.52 -9.46 5.31
C LEU A 181 5.15 -9.77 5.94
N PHE A 182 4.79 -9.02 6.97
CA PHE A 182 3.48 -9.11 7.62
C PHE A 182 2.65 -7.88 7.25
N VAL A 183 1.65 -8.09 6.39
CA VAL A 183 0.81 -7.03 5.84
C VAL A 183 -0.56 -7.07 6.51
N ILE A 184 -1.04 -5.91 6.95
CA ILE A 184 -2.43 -5.70 7.33
C ILE A 184 -3.00 -4.63 6.39
N ASP A 185 -4.01 -4.99 5.61
CA ASP A 185 -4.62 -4.10 4.62
C ASP A 185 -5.15 -2.81 5.27
N SER A 186 -5.04 -1.67 4.58
CA SER A 186 -5.85 -0.46 4.83
C SER A 186 -5.63 0.30 6.16
N ILE A 187 -4.49 0.18 6.83
CA ILE A 187 -4.24 0.85 8.12
C ILE A 187 -3.19 1.97 8.01
N SER A 188 -3.59 3.18 8.41
CA SER A 188 -2.68 4.32 8.53
C SER A 188 -1.74 4.17 9.73
N GLN A 189 -0.59 4.84 9.69
CA GLN A 189 0.30 4.90 10.84
C GLN A 189 -0.40 5.42 12.11
N SER A 190 -1.29 6.40 11.96
CA SER A 190 -2.08 6.96 13.07
C SER A 190 -3.13 5.98 13.58
N HIS A 191 -3.84 5.28 12.68
CA HIS A 191 -4.84 4.31 13.09
C HIS A 191 -4.21 3.07 13.73
N PHE A 192 -3.01 2.65 13.30
CA PHE A 192 -2.27 1.58 13.97
C PHE A 192 -1.97 1.94 15.43
N LYS A 193 -1.58 3.20 15.72
CA LYS A 193 -1.38 3.68 17.10
C LYS A 193 -2.67 3.67 17.92
N ARG A 194 -3.82 3.94 17.29
CA ARG A 194 -5.14 3.95 17.95
C ARG A 194 -5.67 2.54 18.21
N GLY A 195 -5.72 1.72 17.17
CA GLY A 195 -6.43 0.43 17.17
C GLY A 195 -5.55 -0.78 17.51
N LEU A 196 -4.23 -0.68 17.35
CA LEU A 196 -3.30 -1.80 17.50
C LEU A 196 -2.18 -1.48 18.52
N ASN A 197 -2.53 -0.88 19.65
CA ASN A 197 -1.55 -0.35 20.60
C ASN A 197 -0.77 -1.45 21.35
N GLN A 198 -1.38 -2.60 21.66
CA GLN A 198 -0.68 -3.73 22.29
C GLN A 198 0.29 -4.36 21.30
N THR A 199 -0.17 -4.56 20.05
CA THR A 199 0.67 -5.06 18.96
C THR A 199 1.86 -4.13 18.74
N LEU A 200 1.62 -2.81 18.68
CA LEU A 200 2.67 -1.81 18.55
C LEU A 200 3.69 -1.89 19.71
N SER A 201 3.21 -2.05 20.94
CA SER A 201 4.06 -2.20 22.12
C SER A 201 4.97 -3.43 22.02
N VAL A 202 4.45 -4.57 21.57
CA VAL A 202 5.24 -5.79 21.36
C VAL A 202 6.30 -5.58 20.26
N LEU A 203 5.92 -5.00 19.12
CA LEU A 203 6.85 -4.73 18.02
C LEU A 203 8.02 -3.82 18.49
N GLN A 204 7.72 -2.77 19.24
CA GLN A 204 8.77 -1.85 19.72
C GLN A 204 9.61 -2.45 20.86
N SER A 205 8.98 -3.10 21.84
CA SER A 205 9.68 -3.55 23.06
C SER A 205 10.40 -4.89 22.90
N GLN A 206 9.82 -5.83 22.15
CA GLN A 206 10.35 -7.20 22.03
C GLN A 206 11.25 -7.36 20.79
N TYR A 207 10.90 -6.72 19.68
CA TYR A 207 11.71 -6.77 18.45
C TYR A 207 12.68 -5.58 18.38
N GLY A 208 12.36 -4.45 19.00
CA GLY A 208 13.08 -3.20 18.72
C GLY A 208 12.71 -2.63 17.35
N ALA A 209 11.51 -2.94 16.85
CA ALA A 209 11.09 -2.53 15.51
C ALA A 209 11.00 -1.00 15.39
N LYS A 210 11.53 -0.47 14.30
CA LYS A 210 11.54 0.96 14.01
C LYS A 210 10.40 1.35 13.09
N ILE A 211 9.57 2.30 13.52
CA ILE A 211 8.48 2.85 12.71
C ILE A 211 9.05 3.86 11.71
N MET A 212 8.78 3.66 10.43
CA MET A 212 9.20 4.53 9.33
C MET A 212 8.18 5.66 9.15
N LYS A 213 8.42 6.82 9.79
CA LYS A 213 7.45 7.91 9.90
C LYS A 213 7.16 8.64 8.59
N GLY A 214 8.09 8.60 7.65
CA GLY A 214 7.91 9.18 6.31
C GLY A 214 7.50 8.17 5.25
N PHE A 215 7.07 6.96 5.63
CA PHE A 215 6.65 5.95 4.67
C PHE A 215 5.33 6.34 4.02
N THR A 216 5.27 6.32 2.69
CA THR A 216 4.16 6.83 1.89
C THR A 216 3.83 5.85 0.77
N LYS A 217 2.54 5.66 0.52
CA LYS A 217 2.07 4.81 -0.58
C LYS A 217 2.41 5.42 -1.95
N VAL A 218 2.41 4.58 -2.99
CA VAL A 218 2.76 5.02 -4.36
C VAL A 218 1.58 4.93 -5.34
N ALA A 219 0.48 4.35 -4.90
CA ALA A 219 -0.73 4.16 -5.69
C ALA A 219 -2.00 4.12 -4.83
N ASP A 220 -3.16 4.06 -5.49
CA ASP A 220 -4.47 4.17 -4.85
C ASP A 220 -4.76 3.00 -3.89
N ASN A 221 -4.71 1.75 -4.37
CA ASN A 221 -5.18 0.55 -3.68
C ASN A 221 -4.12 -0.54 -3.48
N SER A 222 -4.51 -1.67 -2.91
CA SER A 222 -3.62 -2.77 -2.53
C SER A 222 -2.80 -3.34 -3.67
N PHE A 223 -3.46 -3.68 -4.79
CA PHE A 223 -2.79 -4.29 -5.94
C PHE A 223 -1.57 -3.50 -6.45
N PRO A 224 -1.67 -2.24 -6.90
CA PRO A 224 -0.54 -1.47 -7.42
C PRO A 224 0.54 -1.19 -6.36
N ASN A 225 0.18 -0.99 -5.08
CA ASN A 225 1.18 -0.84 -4.01
C ASN A 225 1.93 -2.17 -3.78
N ALA A 226 1.23 -3.31 -3.85
CA ALA A 226 1.84 -4.64 -3.80
C ALA A 226 2.77 -4.89 -4.99
N VAL A 227 2.34 -4.53 -6.22
CA VAL A 227 3.20 -4.61 -7.41
C VAL A 227 4.50 -3.81 -7.20
N ALA A 228 4.43 -2.62 -6.61
CA ALA A 228 5.61 -1.80 -6.35
C ALA A 228 6.62 -2.49 -5.45
N PHE A 229 6.22 -3.05 -4.30
CA PHE A 229 7.17 -3.71 -3.40
C PHE A 229 7.55 -5.14 -3.80
N LEU A 230 6.74 -5.81 -4.62
CA LEU A 230 7.00 -7.17 -5.07
C LEU A 230 7.81 -7.24 -6.37
N THR A 231 7.77 -6.20 -7.21
CA THR A 231 8.43 -6.20 -8.54
C THR A 231 9.29 -4.96 -8.81
N GLY A 232 9.19 -3.92 -7.99
CA GLY A 232 9.85 -2.63 -8.21
C GLY A 232 9.23 -1.81 -9.35
N LYS A 233 8.11 -2.25 -9.92
CA LYS A 233 7.45 -1.62 -11.06
C LYS A 233 6.25 -0.77 -10.65
N ASP A 234 6.00 0.27 -11.42
CA ASP A 234 4.74 1.00 -11.42
C ASP A 234 3.83 0.40 -12.48
N ILE A 235 2.72 -0.21 -12.06
CA ILE A 235 1.75 -0.86 -12.96
C ILE A 235 1.16 0.10 -14.02
N ARG A 236 1.21 1.41 -13.78
CA ARG A 236 0.62 2.44 -14.66
C ARG A 236 1.60 2.89 -15.75
N THR A 237 2.90 2.80 -15.50
CA THR A 237 3.94 3.38 -16.40
C THR A 237 4.97 2.39 -16.89
N ASP A 238 5.24 1.33 -16.13
CA ASP A 238 6.22 0.31 -16.51
C ASP A 238 5.56 -0.83 -17.28
N LYS A 239 6.34 -1.44 -18.18
CA LYS A 239 5.91 -2.64 -18.90
C LYS A 239 6.00 -3.86 -17.99
N LEU A 240 4.88 -4.53 -17.81
CA LEU A 240 4.77 -5.83 -17.11
C LEU A 240 4.31 -6.94 -18.06
N PRO A 241 4.60 -8.22 -17.77
CA PRO A 241 4.22 -9.34 -18.63
C PRO A 241 2.70 -9.57 -18.66
N GLY A 242 2.12 -9.71 -19.86
CA GLY A 242 0.70 -10.02 -20.04
C GLY A 242 -0.27 -8.86 -19.75
N PRO A 243 -1.56 -8.98 -20.15
CA PRO A 243 -2.56 -7.98 -19.81
C PRO A 243 -2.88 -8.02 -18.31
N GLN A 244 -3.17 -6.86 -17.72
CA GLN A 244 -3.49 -6.77 -16.29
C GLN A 244 -4.83 -7.44 -15.94
N SER A 245 -5.78 -7.46 -16.89
CA SER A 245 -7.06 -8.16 -16.74
C SER A 245 -7.00 -9.54 -17.42
N GLY A 246 -7.51 -10.55 -16.72
CA GLY A 246 -7.72 -11.88 -17.29
C GLY A 246 -6.47 -12.69 -17.66
N ALA A 247 -5.27 -12.24 -17.29
CA ALA A 247 -4.02 -13.01 -17.40
C ALA A 247 -3.66 -13.73 -16.11
N HIS A 248 -2.66 -14.60 -16.21
CA HIS A 248 -2.01 -15.17 -15.05
C HIS A 248 -0.69 -14.44 -14.75
N PHE A 249 -0.29 -14.44 -13.48
CA PHE A 249 0.88 -13.70 -12.98
C PHE A 249 2.18 -14.53 -12.96
N ASP A 250 2.15 -15.78 -13.44
CA ASP A 250 3.29 -16.70 -13.40
C ASP A 250 4.55 -16.18 -14.09
N ASN A 251 4.43 -15.28 -15.07
CA ASN A 251 5.59 -14.72 -15.79
C ASN A 251 6.15 -13.45 -15.17
N TRP A 252 5.58 -12.95 -14.07
CA TRP A 252 6.06 -11.73 -13.42
C TRP A 252 7.29 -11.99 -12.57
N ASP A 253 8.21 -11.03 -12.54
CA ASP A 253 9.48 -11.11 -11.79
C ASP A 253 9.27 -10.71 -10.32
N PHE A 254 8.48 -11.51 -9.60
CA PHE A 254 8.25 -11.30 -8.17
C PHE A 254 9.50 -11.58 -7.34
N VAL A 255 9.74 -10.75 -6.32
CA VAL A 255 10.91 -10.84 -5.43
C VAL A 255 11.04 -12.21 -4.75
N TRP A 256 9.93 -12.86 -4.40
CA TRP A 256 9.97 -14.20 -3.79
C TRP A 256 10.60 -15.26 -4.71
N LYS A 257 10.54 -15.09 -6.04
CA LYS A 257 11.21 -16.00 -6.98
C LYS A 257 12.73 -15.88 -6.88
N GLU A 258 13.24 -14.68 -6.63
CA GLU A 258 14.67 -14.46 -6.44
C GLU A 258 15.15 -15.05 -5.11
N TYR A 259 14.33 -14.98 -4.06
CA TYR A 259 14.60 -15.68 -2.79
C TYR A 259 14.53 -17.21 -2.96
N LYS A 260 13.55 -17.72 -3.71
CA LYS A 260 13.46 -19.15 -4.04
C LYS A 260 14.71 -19.66 -4.76
N LYS A 261 15.21 -18.90 -5.73
CA LYS A 261 16.47 -19.19 -6.44
C LYS A 261 17.69 -19.17 -5.51
N SER A 262 17.66 -18.37 -4.45
CA SER A 262 18.70 -18.30 -3.40
C SER A 262 18.61 -19.42 -2.36
N GLY A 263 17.68 -20.36 -2.50
CA GLY A 263 17.51 -21.48 -1.58
C GLY A 263 16.56 -21.20 -0.41
N HIS A 264 15.85 -20.07 -0.39
CA HIS A 264 14.84 -19.81 0.63
C HIS A 264 13.58 -20.64 0.37
N VAL A 265 12.98 -21.15 1.45
CA VAL A 265 11.61 -21.68 1.43
C VAL A 265 10.64 -20.50 1.34
N THR A 266 9.65 -20.59 0.47
CA THR A 266 8.73 -19.47 0.18
C THR A 266 7.33 -19.72 0.74
N TYR A 267 6.73 -18.69 1.32
CA TYR A 267 5.40 -18.71 1.92
C TYR A 267 4.55 -17.54 1.43
N TYR A 268 3.27 -17.80 1.15
CA TYR A 268 2.27 -16.79 0.84
C TYR A 268 0.90 -17.21 1.38
N ALA A 269 0.35 -16.38 2.27
CA ALA A 269 -1.01 -16.50 2.75
C ALA A 269 -1.72 -15.15 2.69
N GLU A 270 -2.93 -15.16 2.15
CA GLU A 270 -3.82 -14.00 2.09
C GLU A 270 -5.25 -14.48 2.36
N ASP A 271 -5.89 -13.94 3.40
CA ASP A 271 -7.30 -14.22 3.70
C ASP A 271 -8.23 -13.48 2.73
N TYR A 272 -9.54 -13.69 2.84
CA TYR A 272 -10.54 -13.08 1.95
C TYR A 272 -10.38 -13.43 0.45
N PRO A 273 -10.54 -14.71 0.06
CA PRO A 273 -10.09 -15.26 -1.22
C PRO A 273 -10.69 -14.62 -2.48
N ASP A 274 -11.87 -14.00 -2.37
CA ASP A 274 -12.56 -13.33 -3.47
C ASP A 274 -11.96 -11.96 -3.81
N TYR A 275 -11.28 -11.33 -2.85
CA TYR A 275 -10.66 -10.00 -2.98
C TYR A 275 -9.13 -10.07 -2.92
N ASN A 276 -8.53 -11.27 -3.03
CA ASN A 276 -7.08 -11.41 -3.03
C ASN A 276 -6.41 -10.61 -4.16
N LEU A 277 -5.22 -10.08 -3.88
CA LEU A 277 -4.41 -9.25 -4.79
C LEU A 277 -4.36 -9.78 -6.23
N PHE A 278 -4.10 -11.09 -6.38
CA PHE A 278 -3.88 -11.71 -7.68
C PHE A 278 -5.12 -12.42 -8.23
N ASN A 279 -6.24 -12.44 -7.52
CA ASN A 279 -7.43 -13.19 -7.93
C ASN A 279 -8.66 -12.31 -8.16
N TYR A 280 -8.72 -11.13 -7.53
CA TYR A 280 -9.78 -10.17 -7.79
C TYR A 280 -9.70 -9.69 -9.26
N LEU A 281 -10.70 -10.06 -10.07
CA LEU A 281 -10.81 -9.71 -11.50
C LEU A 281 -9.65 -10.17 -12.39
N SER A 282 -8.85 -11.13 -11.91
CA SER A 282 -7.75 -11.74 -12.64
C SER A 282 -7.78 -13.26 -12.48
N LYS A 283 -6.98 -14.01 -13.24
CA LYS A 283 -6.95 -15.49 -13.21
C LYS A 283 -6.00 -16.07 -12.17
N GLY A 284 -5.30 -15.24 -11.40
CA GLY A 284 -4.33 -15.72 -10.42
C GLY A 284 -3.13 -16.41 -11.06
N PHE A 285 -2.74 -17.55 -10.51
CA PHE A 285 -1.58 -18.31 -10.93
C PHE A 285 -1.96 -19.65 -11.60
N GLN A 286 -1.16 -20.08 -12.57
CA GLN A 286 -1.23 -21.40 -13.23
C GLN A 286 -0.43 -22.46 -12.49
N SER A 287 0.49 -22.06 -11.63
CA SER A 287 1.26 -22.92 -10.72
C SER A 287 1.37 -22.23 -9.36
N PRO A 288 1.50 -22.98 -8.25
CA PRO A 288 1.66 -22.36 -6.94
C PRO A 288 2.85 -21.38 -6.97
N PRO A 289 2.65 -20.10 -6.59
CA PRO A 289 3.70 -19.09 -6.73
C PRO A 289 4.84 -19.25 -5.71
N VAL A 290 4.62 -20.08 -4.67
CA VAL A 290 5.49 -20.31 -3.52
C VAL A 290 5.33 -21.76 -3.02
N ASP A 291 6.21 -22.20 -2.11
CA ASP A 291 6.19 -23.55 -1.54
C ASP A 291 4.99 -23.79 -0.61
N HIS A 292 4.69 -22.83 0.25
CA HIS A 292 3.56 -22.86 1.18
C HIS A 292 2.52 -21.83 0.74
N TYR A 293 1.51 -22.29 -0.01
CA TYR A 293 0.47 -21.43 -0.58
C TYR A 293 -0.89 -21.69 0.06
N PHE A 294 -1.33 -20.76 0.91
CA PHE A 294 -2.48 -20.97 1.80
C PHE A 294 -3.85 -20.86 1.12
N ARG A 295 -3.90 -20.38 -0.13
CA ARG A 295 -5.14 -20.06 -0.84
C ARG A 295 -6.15 -21.21 -0.89
N ALA A 296 -5.68 -22.45 -1.11
CA ALA A 296 -6.58 -23.60 -1.18
C ALA A 296 -7.39 -23.78 0.11
N PHE A 297 -6.75 -23.57 1.27
CA PHE A 297 -7.44 -23.63 2.57
C PHE A 297 -8.51 -22.54 2.69
N TRP A 298 -8.18 -21.28 2.37
CA TRP A 298 -9.15 -20.19 2.46
C TRP A 298 -10.34 -20.37 1.53
N ARG A 299 -10.10 -20.79 0.29
CA ARG A 299 -11.18 -21.12 -0.67
C ARG A 299 -12.17 -22.13 -0.08
N GLN A 300 -11.67 -23.23 0.46
CA GLN A 300 -12.54 -24.27 1.02
C GLN A 300 -13.27 -23.81 2.28
N THR A 301 -12.62 -23.01 3.13
CA THR A 301 -13.26 -22.41 4.30
C THR A 301 -14.41 -21.49 3.90
N TYR A 302 -14.22 -20.57 2.95
CA TYR A 302 -15.25 -19.62 2.50
C TYR A 302 -16.40 -20.29 1.73
N GLU A 303 -16.13 -21.39 1.02
CA GLU A 303 -17.16 -22.17 0.33
C GLU A 303 -18.00 -23.05 1.28
N SER A 304 -17.54 -23.23 2.52
CA SER A 304 -18.17 -24.11 3.51
C SER A 304 -19.50 -23.59 4.08
N MET A 305 -20.40 -24.52 4.42
CA MET A 305 -21.64 -24.18 5.14
C MET A 305 -21.40 -23.70 6.57
N VAL A 306 -20.25 -24.07 7.17
CA VAL A 306 -19.89 -23.63 8.52
C VAL A 306 -19.57 -22.14 8.51
N TYR A 307 -18.75 -21.69 7.57
CA TYR A 307 -18.45 -20.26 7.38
C TYR A 307 -19.72 -19.45 7.12
N ARG A 308 -20.57 -19.89 6.18
CA ARG A 308 -21.83 -19.19 5.85
C ARG A 308 -22.79 -19.00 7.02
N ARG A 309 -22.66 -19.79 8.09
CA ARG A 309 -23.46 -19.72 9.31
C ARG A 309 -22.72 -19.07 10.48
N SER A 310 -21.43 -18.80 10.33
CA SER A 310 -20.58 -18.23 11.38
C SER A 310 -20.85 -16.75 11.57
N THR A 311 -20.52 -16.23 12.75
CA THR A 311 -20.43 -14.78 12.97
C THR A 311 -19.47 -14.16 11.95
N TYR A 312 -19.73 -12.93 11.52
CA TYR A 312 -18.80 -12.16 10.68
C TYR A 312 -17.38 -12.19 11.27
N LEU A 313 -16.37 -12.42 10.41
CA LEU A 313 -14.94 -12.63 10.76
C LEU A 313 -14.61 -13.90 11.56
N CYS A 314 -15.56 -14.82 11.71
CA CYS A 314 -15.36 -16.07 12.42
C CYS A 314 -15.55 -17.28 11.49
N TYR A 315 -14.87 -18.36 11.84
CA TYR A 315 -15.12 -19.69 11.33
C TYR A 315 -15.44 -20.61 12.52
N ASN A 316 -16.73 -20.94 12.65
CA ASN A 316 -17.29 -21.53 13.86
C ASN A 316 -16.94 -20.69 15.10
N THR A 317 -16.29 -21.28 16.09
CA THR A 317 -15.89 -20.64 17.35
C THR A 317 -14.57 -19.89 17.27
N GLU A 318 -13.91 -19.86 16.11
CA GLU A 318 -12.57 -19.28 15.97
C GLU A 318 -12.58 -18.02 15.11
N PRO A 319 -11.95 -16.91 15.54
CA PRO A 319 -11.67 -15.78 14.65
C PRO A 319 -10.78 -16.22 13.48
N MET A 320 -11.12 -15.83 12.26
CA MET A 320 -10.44 -16.33 11.06
C MET A 320 -8.97 -15.90 11.00
N HIS A 321 -8.61 -14.69 11.44
CA HIS A 321 -7.22 -14.24 11.46
C HIS A 321 -6.33 -15.17 12.30
N ASN A 322 -6.86 -15.75 13.39
CA ASN A 322 -6.10 -16.68 14.23
C ASN A 322 -5.74 -17.99 13.51
N ILE A 323 -6.53 -18.42 12.52
CA ILE A 323 -6.24 -19.61 11.72
C ILE A 323 -4.97 -19.38 10.89
N GLN A 324 -4.88 -18.24 10.19
CA GLN A 324 -3.71 -17.89 9.38
C GLN A 324 -2.49 -17.53 10.25
N LEU A 325 -2.68 -16.82 11.37
CA LEU A 325 -1.61 -16.55 12.33
C LEU A 325 -1.01 -17.85 12.87
N ARG A 326 -1.84 -18.87 13.16
CA ARG A 326 -1.37 -20.19 13.59
C ARG A 326 -0.55 -20.88 12.48
N TYR A 327 -1.00 -20.82 11.23
CA TYR A 327 -0.28 -21.39 10.09
C TYR A 327 1.09 -20.72 9.91
N LEU A 328 1.15 -19.38 9.94
CA LEU A 328 2.42 -18.64 9.91
C LEU A 328 3.32 -18.99 11.11
N LYS A 329 2.75 -19.09 12.32
CA LYS A 329 3.50 -19.46 13.53
C LYS A 329 4.17 -20.82 13.39
N GLN A 330 3.43 -21.81 12.89
CA GLN A 330 3.97 -23.15 12.64
C GLN A 330 5.05 -23.13 11.56
N PHE A 331 4.88 -22.31 10.51
CA PHE A 331 5.88 -22.13 9.46
C PHE A 331 7.20 -21.57 10.05
N VAL A 332 7.15 -20.46 10.79
CA VAL A 332 8.36 -19.84 11.35
C VAL A 332 9.01 -20.71 12.45
N GLN A 333 8.23 -21.50 13.19
CA GLN A 333 8.76 -22.51 14.13
C GLN A 333 9.41 -23.71 13.41
N GLY A 334 8.87 -24.05 12.25
CA GLY A 334 9.35 -25.14 11.41
C GLY A 334 10.68 -24.84 10.72
N TYR A 335 10.89 -23.59 10.31
CA TYR A 335 12.05 -23.19 9.49
C TYR A 335 13.04 -22.24 10.21
N GLY A 336 12.59 -21.43 11.17
CA GLY A 336 13.43 -20.46 11.87
C GLY A 336 14.66 -21.10 12.52
N GLY A 337 15.85 -20.55 12.19
CA GLY A 337 17.15 -21.07 12.63
C GLY A 337 17.57 -22.41 12.00
N LYS A 338 16.80 -22.95 11.06
CA LYS A 338 17.05 -24.24 10.41
C LYS A 338 17.21 -24.10 8.90
N SER A 339 16.39 -23.27 8.25
CA SER A 339 16.50 -22.98 6.82
C SER A 339 16.03 -21.57 6.52
N PRO A 340 16.68 -20.88 5.58
CA PRO A 340 16.28 -19.53 5.23
C PRO A 340 14.90 -19.56 4.57
N PHE A 341 14.07 -18.56 4.87
CA PHE A 341 12.74 -18.44 4.30
C PHE A 341 12.38 -17.01 3.88
N PHE A 342 11.44 -16.90 2.95
CA PHE A 342 10.76 -15.66 2.57
C PHE A 342 9.25 -15.87 2.77
N ALA A 343 8.65 -15.12 3.69
CA ALA A 343 7.23 -15.23 4.00
C ALA A 343 6.50 -13.92 3.70
N LEU A 344 5.43 -14.00 2.90
CA LEU A 344 4.43 -12.95 2.75
C LEU A 344 3.13 -13.39 3.42
N ASN A 345 2.78 -12.77 4.54
CA ASN A 345 1.51 -12.99 5.21
C ASN A 345 0.67 -11.72 5.14
N TRP A 346 -0.51 -11.80 4.54
CA TRP A 346 -1.38 -10.65 4.32
C TRP A 346 -2.75 -10.90 4.95
N LEU A 347 -3.19 -10.00 5.83
CA LEU A 347 -4.52 -9.99 6.45
C LEU A 347 -5.33 -8.86 5.80
N THR A 348 -6.30 -9.24 4.97
CA THR A 348 -7.16 -8.36 4.18
C THR A 348 -8.46 -8.09 4.94
N GLU A 349 -9.17 -9.13 5.38
CA GLU A 349 -10.58 -9.02 5.80
C GLU A 349 -10.80 -8.13 7.04
N LEU A 350 -9.86 -8.13 7.99
CA LEU A 350 -9.98 -7.43 9.27
C LEU A 350 -10.18 -5.91 9.12
N ALA A 351 -9.62 -5.32 8.08
CA ALA A 351 -9.52 -3.87 7.89
C ALA A 351 -10.07 -3.38 6.54
N HIS A 352 -10.37 -4.29 5.61
CA HIS A 352 -10.83 -3.93 4.25
C HIS A 352 -12.13 -3.12 4.25
N ASP A 353 -13.12 -3.53 5.05
CA ASP A 353 -14.44 -2.91 5.03
C ASP A 353 -14.57 -1.78 6.06
N ARG A 354 -14.18 -1.99 7.31
CA ARG A 354 -14.47 -1.04 8.38
C ARG A 354 -13.17 -0.59 9.02
N LEU A 355 -12.93 0.72 9.00
CA LEU A 355 -11.74 1.37 9.56
C LEU A 355 -11.31 0.74 10.90
N SER A 356 -12.20 0.75 11.89
CA SER A 356 -11.87 0.35 13.26
C SER A 356 -11.93 -1.15 13.55
N GLN A 357 -12.40 -1.98 12.61
CA GLN A 357 -12.66 -3.40 12.88
C GLN A 357 -11.41 -4.19 13.23
N VAL A 358 -10.25 -3.76 12.74
CA VAL A 358 -8.96 -4.37 13.07
C VAL A 358 -8.63 -4.33 14.57
N SER A 359 -9.15 -3.34 15.30
CA SER A 359 -8.87 -3.18 16.74
C SER A 359 -9.33 -4.40 17.56
N SER A 360 -10.34 -5.13 17.07
CA SER A 360 -10.81 -6.37 17.71
C SER A 360 -9.76 -7.49 17.71
N ALA A 361 -8.73 -7.41 16.85
CA ALA A 361 -7.65 -8.39 16.73
C ALA A 361 -6.36 -7.98 17.45
N ASP A 362 -6.31 -6.79 18.09
CA ASP A 362 -5.08 -6.30 18.74
C ASP A 362 -4.50 -7.28 19.78
N PRO A 363 -5.29 -7.86 20.72
CA PRO A 363 -4.74 -8.82 21.67
C PRO A 363 -4.17 -10.08 21.01
N ASP A 364 -4.81 -10.55 19.94
CA ASP A 364 -4.42 -11.75 19.21
C ASP A 364 -3.12 -11.52 18.41
N LEU A 365 -3.02 -10.38 17.73
CA LEU A 365 -1.81 -9.97 17.02
C LEU A 365 -0.64 -9.77 17.99
N ALA A 366 -0.85 -9.06 19.09
CA ALA A 366 0.15 -8.88 20.14
C ALA A 366 0.64 -10.23 20.69
N SER A 367 -0.28 -11.15 20.98
CA SER A 367 0.03 -12.50 21.44
C SER A 367 0.83 -13.30 20.40
N PHE A 368 0.43 -13.24 19.13
CA PHE A 368 1.16 -13.85 18.03
C PHE A 368 2.61 -13.36 18.00
N PHE A 369 2.81 -12.04 17.85
CA PHE A 369 4.14 -11.45 17.73
C PHE A 369 4.99 -11.73 18.95
N ASN A 370 4.43 -11.64 20.16
CA ASN A 370 5.18 -11.94 21.39
C ASN A 370 5.64 -13.41 21.41
N SER A 371 4.78 -14.32 20.95
CA SER A 371 5.09 -15.76 20.94
C SER A 371 6.05 -16.21 19.83
N THR A 372 6.29 -15.38 18.82
CA THR A 372 7.19 -15.68 17.69
C THR A 372 8.56 -15.01 17.80
N VAL A 373 8.81 -14.22 18.85
CA VAL A 373 10.10 -13.54 19.08
C VAL A 373 11.28 -14.50 18.93
N PRO A 374 11.30 -15.71 19.55
CA PRO A 374 12.46 -16.60 19.45
C PRO A 374 12.75 -17.07 18.01
N GLN A 375 11.71 -17.19 17.18
CA GLN A 375 11.83 -17.66 15.79
C GLN A 375 12.17 -16.54 14.82
N LEU A 376 11.79 -15.30 15.14
CA LEU A 376 11.90 -14.14 14.25
C LEU A 376 12.99 -13.15 14.67
N GLN A 377 13.67 -13.34 15.80
CA GLN A 377 14.72 -12.44 16.27
C GLN A 377 15.87 -12.27 15.26
N ASP A 378 16.25 -13.34 14.54
CA ASP A 378 17.27 -13.33 13.48
C ASP A 378 16.63 -13.35 12.07
N THR A 379 15.47 -12.72 11.93
CA THR A 379 14.75 -12.56 10.66
C THR A 379 14.52 -11.08 10.40
N PHE A 380 14.66 -10.62 9.15
CA PHE A 380 14.17 -9.30 8.78
C PHE A 380 12.65 -9.32 8.83
N LEU A 381 12.06 -8.61 9.78
CA LEU A 381 10.61 -8.55 9.95
C LEU A 381 10.12 -7.16 9.56
N PHE A 382 9.28 -7.11 8.54
CA PHE A 382 8.58 -5.90 8.09
C PHE A 382 7.11 -6.05 8.43
N VAL A 383 6.58 -5.16 9.26
CA VAL A 383 5.14 -5.10 9.58
C VAL A 383 4.58 -3.82 9.00
N PHE A 384 3.69 -3.92 8.03
CA PHE A 384 3.23 -2.74 7.31
C PHE A 384 1.81 -2.89 6.76
N SER A 385 1.27 -1.77 6.28
CA SER A 385 0.06 -1.71 5.47
C SER A 385 0.41 -1.21 4.08
N ASP A 386 -0.42 -1.55 3.10
CA ASP A 386 -0.33 -1.18 1.70
C ASP A 386 -0.82 0.26 1.44
N HIS A 387 -1.84 0.69 2.18
CA HIS A 387 -2.35 2.06 2.24
C HIS A 387 -3.08 2.26 3.58
N GLY A 388 -3.50 3.50 3.90
CA GLY A 388 -4.48 3.71 4.97
C GLY A 388 -5.92 3.61 4.44
N HIS A 389 -6.91 3.98 5.25
CA HIS A 389 -8.32 3.78 4.90
C HIS A 389 -8.77 4.65 3.71
N ARG A 390 -9.14 4.02 2.60
CA ARG A 390 -9.45 4.69 1.32
C ARG A 390 -10.85 5.26 1.21
N PHE A 391 -11.76 4.74 2.02
CA PHE A 391 -13.17 5.04 1.92
C PHE A 391 -13.67 5.79 3.16
N ASP A 392 -14.96 6.12 3.15
CA ASP A 392 -15.72 6.73 4.25
C ASP A 392 -15.46 8.23 4.48
N PRO A 393 -16.38 8.92 5.20
CA PRO A 393 -16.33 10.38 5.34
C PRO A 393 -15.07 10.94 6.00
N ILE A 394 -14.29 10.12 6.71
CA ILE A 394 -12.98 10.50 7.23
C ILE A 394 -12.06 11.06 6.12
N ARG A 395 -12.14 10.53 4.89
CA ARG A 395 -11.41 11.01 3.71
C ARG A 395 -11.69 12.45 3.33
N GLN A 396 -12.80 13.03 3.79
CA GLN A 396 -13.14 14.43 3.51
C GLN A 396 -12.34 15.39 4.40
N THR A 397 -11.74 14.93 5.49
CA THR A 397 -10.89 15.75 6.36
C THR A 397 -9.44 15.75 5.86
N MET A 398 -8.69 16.81 6.18
CA MET A 398 -7.27 16.89 5.81
C MET A 398 -6.45 15.78 6.48
N ILE A 399 -6.72 15.48 7.75
CA ILE A 399 -6.03 14.43 8.49
C ILE A 399 -6.37 13.05 7.92
N GLY A 400 -7.63 12.78 7.58
CA GLY A 400 -8.01 11.52 6.94
C GLY A 400 -7.34 11.31 5.58
N ARG A 401 -7.08 12.38 4.83
CA ARG A 401 -6.26 12.29 3.60
C ARG A 401 -4.81 11.93 3.87
N LEU A 402 -4.19 12.58 4.86
CA LEU A 402 -2.82 12.28 5.25
C LEU A 402 -2.69 10.85 5.78
N GLU A 403 -3.61 10.42 6.64
CA GLU A 403 -3.63 9.06 7.20
C GLU A 403 -3.66 7.99 6.10
N GLU A 404 -4.49 8.18 5.09
CA GLU A 404 -4.58 7.22 3.99
C GLU A 404 -3.33 7.18 3.10
N ARG A 405 -2.64 8.32 2.92
CA ARG A 405 -1.36 8.40 2.19
C ARG A 405 -0.21 7.77 2.98
N MET A 406 -0.32 7.71 4.31
CA MET A 406 0.72 7.27 5.25
C MET A 406 0.35 5.94 5.92
N PRO A 407 0.49 4.79 5.21
CA PRO A 407 0.29 3.49 5.84
C PRO A 407 1.27 3.25 6.99
N PHE A 408 0.89 2.39 7.93
CA PHE A 408 1.84 1.93 8.94
C PHE A 408 2.98 1.16 8.28
N PHE A 409 4.22 1.39 8.72
CA PHE A 409 5.38 0.60 8.32
C PHE A 409 6.39 0.56 9.45
N SER A 410 6.81 -0.65 9.84
CA SER A 410 7.92 -0.87 10.75
C SER A 410 8.88 -1.93 10.25
N ILE A 411 10.14 -1.81 10.68
CA ILE A 411 11.23 -2.72 10.34
C ILE A 411 11.95 -3.20 11.60
N HIS A 412 12.14 -4.51 11.71
CA HIS A 412 13.06 -5.14 12.64
C HIS A 412 14.23 -5.73 11.85
N ILE A 413 15.45 -5.46 12.33
CA ILE A 413 16.70 -5.98 11.78
C ILE A 413 17.13 -7.18 12.64
N PRO A 414 17.59 -8.29 12.03
CA PRO A 414 18.12 -9.44 12.78
C PRO A 414 19.08 -9.04 13.90
N SER A 415 18.91 -9.62 15.08
CA SER A 415 19.77 -9.32 16.24
C SER A 415 21.25 -9.56 15.94
N SER A 416 21.58 -10.68 15.30
CA SER A 416 22.96 -10.97 14.88
C SER A 416 23.54 -9.97 13.86
N ILE A 417 22.70 -9.29 13.07
CA ILE A 417 23.17 -8.19 12.20
C ILE A 417 23.45 -6.94 13.04
N LYS A 418 22.57 -6.60 13.99
CA LYS A 418 22.79 -5.47 14.91
C LYS A 418 24.08 -5.64 15.71
N ASP A 419 24.36 -6.87 16.17
CA ASP A 419 25.58 -7.20 16.91
C ASP A 419 26.83 -7.12 16.02
N ARG A 420 26.72 -7.55 14.75
CA ARG A 420 27.82 -7.56 13.79
C ARG A 420 28.12 -6.18 13.18
N ILE A 421 27.10 -5.33 13.02
CA ILE A 421 27.14 -4.05 12.30
C ILE A 421 26.57 -2.97 13.22
N PRO A 422 27.34 -2.45 14.19
CA PRO A 422 26.80 -1.55 15.23
C PRO A 422 26.15 -0.27 14.69
N ASP A 423 26.59 0.21 13.53
CA ASP A 423 26.08 1.45 12.93
C ASP A 423 24.71 1.26 12.23
N ILE A 424 24.26 0.02 12.00
CA ILE A 424 23.02 -0.25 11.25
C ILE A 424 21.81 0.39 11.95
N GLU A 425 21.77 0.36 13.28
CA GLU A 425 20.66 0.96 14.04
C GLU A 425 20.58 2.47 13.85
N GLN A 426 21.73 3.15 13.75
CA GLN A 426 21.79 4.60 13.49
C GLN A 426 21.31 4.92 12.07
N VAL A 427 21.64 4.07 11.09
CA VAL A 427 21.15 4.19 9.71
C VAL A 427 19.62 4.02 9.67
N ILE A 428 19.09 2.98 10.32
CA ILE A 428 17.64 2.75 10.38
C ILE A 428 16.93 3.88 11.13
N GLU A 429 17.51 4.39 12.23
CA GLU A 429 16.99 5.54 12.96
C GLU A 429 16.89 6.79 12.07
N HIS A 430 17.94 7.09 11.31
CA HIS A 430 17.95 8.20 10.36
C HIS A 430 16.90 7.99 9.27
N ASN A 431 16.90 6.83 8.62
CA ASN A 431 15.96 6.49 7.54
C ASN A 431 14.50 6.51 8.00
N SER A 432 14.22 6.21 9.27
CA SER A 432 12.87 6.28 9.85
C SER A 432 12.25 7.68 9.82
N LYS A 433 13.07 8.71 9.62
CA LYS A 433 12.67 10.12 9.53
C LYS A 433 12.73 10.65 8.10
N GLN A 434 13.02 9.79 7.12
CA GLN A 434 13.13 10.14 5.71
C GLN A 434 11.89 9.74 4.93
N LEU A 435 11.67 10.41 3.79
CA LEU A 435 10.59 10.10 2.87
C LEU A 435 10.90 8.75 2.20
N THR A 436 10.05 7.76 2.41
CA THR A 436 10.24 6.37 1.94
C THR A 436 8.95 5.83 1.31
N SER A 437 9.09 4.79 0.51
CA SER A 437 8.02 4.25 -0.34
C SER A 437 8.16 2.74 -0.53
N PHE A 438 7.16 2.12 -1.17
CA PHE A 438 7.21 0.70 -1.54
C PHE A 438 8.35 0.35 -2.51
N TYR A 439 8.86 1.29 -3.29
CA TYR A 439 10.04 1.04 -4.13
C TYR A 439 11.30 0.84 -3.29
N ASP A 440 11.40 1.51 -2.14
CA ASP A 440 12.52 1.33 -1.22
C ASP A 440 12.45 -0.03 -0.53
N LEU A 441 11.24 -0.49 -0.17
CA LEU A 441 11.05 -1.86 0.32
C LEU A 441 11.53 -2.88 -0.73
N PHE A 442 11.13 -2.76 -2.00
CA PHE A 442 11.61 -3.66 -3.05
C PHE A 442 13.14 -3.69 -3.16
N VAL A 443 13.78 -2.51 -3.21
CA VAL A 443 15.25 -2.42 -3.30
C VAL A 443 15.92 -3.00 -2.05
N THR A 444 15.33 -2.79 -0.87
CA THR A 444 15.79 -3.39 0.39
C THR A 444 15.75 -4.92 0.33
N LEU A 445 14.66 -5.50 -0.17
CA LEU A 445 14.52 -6.94 -0.31
C LEU A 445 15.54 -7.52 -1.30
N GLN A 446 15.87 -6.79 -2.37
CA GLN A 446 16.94 -7.20 -3.29
C GLN A 446 18.34 -7.05 -2.67
N ASP A 447 18.60 -5.99 -1.92
CA ASP A 447 19.87 -5.78 -1.19
C ASP A 447 20.11 -6.93 -0.19
N ILE A 448 19.09 -7.30 0.60
CA ILE A 448 19.14 -8.46 1.51
C ILE A 448 19.48 -9.75 0.75
N ASN A 449 18.84 -9.98 -0.40
CA ASN A 449 19.06 -11.19 -1.20
C ASN A 449 20.49 -11.23 -1.77
N ASP A 450 20.99 -10.10 -2.28
CA ASP A 450 22.35 -9.98 -2.80
C ASP A 450 23.42 -10.16 -1.71
N LEU A 451 23.18 -9.60 -0.52
CA LEU A 451 24.06 -9.74 0.65
C LEU A 451 24.09 -11.19 1.15
N ASN A 452 22.95 -11.88 1.17
CA ASN A 452 22.87 -13.31 1.44
C ASN A 452 23.71 -14.13 0.44
N LYS A 453 23.44 -14.00 -0.87
CA LYS A 453 24.11 -14.76 -1.93
C LYS A 453 25.64 -14.64 -1.90
N ARG A 454 26.15 -13.46 -1.54
CA ARG A 454 27.59 -13.16 -1.52
C ARG A 454 28.21 -13.28 -0.13
N ASN A 455 27.40 -13.52 0.91
CA ASN A 455 27.77 -13.42 2.31
C ASN A 455 28.53 -12.11 2.63
N ALA A 456 28.03 -10.99 2.09
CA ALA A 456 28.76 -9.71 2.04
C ALA A 456 28.23 -8.68 3.04
N TRP A 457 27.70 -9.13 4.19
CA TRP A 457 27.07 -8.26 5.19
C TRP A 457 27.96 -7.12 5.70
N SER A 458 29.29 -7.30 5.74
CA SER A 458 30.25 -6.24 6.11
C SER A 458 30.25 -5.04 5.15
N GLU A 459 29.60 -5.12 3.99
CA GLU A 459 29.37 -3.95 3.11
C GLU A 459 28.44 -2.90 3.74
N LEU A 460 27.78 -3.22 4.85
CA LEU A 460 26.96 -2.29 5.63
C LEU A 460 27.75 -1.63 6.77
N ASP A 461 29.05 -1.91 6.93
CA ASP A 461 29.90 -1.29 7.96
C ASP A 461 30.29 0.16 7.59
N ASN A 462 30.56 0.98 8.60
CA ASN A 462 31.05 2.38 8.47
C ASN A 462 30.15 3.29 7.63
N GLN A 463 28.84 3.05 7.65
CA GLN A 463 27.86 3.88 6.96
C GLN A 463 27.62 5.18 7.73
N ILE A 464 27.66 6.32 7.03
CA ILE A 464 27.44 7.64 7.63
C ILE A 464 25.99 8.08 7.37
N PRO A 465 25.13 8.23 8.41
CA PRO A 465 23.76 8.70 8.22
C PRO A 465 23.69 10.05 7.50
N GLY A 466 22.76 10.16 6.53
CA GLY A 466 22.57 11.38 5.74
C GLY A 466 23.55 11.60 4.59
N GLU A 467 24.71 10.94 4.56
CA GLU A 467 25.63 10.96 3.43
C GLU A 467 25.34 9.75 2.51
N THR A 468 24.92 10.02 1.27
CA THR A 468 24.55 8.93 0.34
C THR A 468 25.79 8.19 -0.13
N LEU A 469 26.07 7.05 0.49
CA LEU A 469 27.05 6.06 0.03
C LEU A 469 26.39 4.88 -0.70
N GLN A 470 25.14 5.02 -1.15
CA GLN A 470 24.49 3.95 -1.90
C GLN A 470 25.15 3.83 -3.29
N PRO A 471 25.52 2.64 -3.76
CA PRO A 471 25.92 2.41 -5.14
C PRO A 471 24.69 2.56 -6.04
N ILE A 472 24.27 3.81 -6.28
CA ILE A 472 23.04 4.15 -7.01
C ILE A 472 23.00 3.46 -8.37
N HIS A 473 24.15 3.30 -9.04
CA HIS A 473 24.24 2.58 -10.31
C HIS A 473 23.89 1.09 -10.18
N GLU A 474 24.25 0.44 -9.08
CA GLU A 474 23.92 -0.96 -8.81
C GLU A 474 22.44 -1.12 -8.50
N PHE A 475 21.86 -0.28 -7.63
CA PHE A 475 20.44 -0.39 -7.28
C PHE A 475 19.49 0.05 -8.39
N ARG A 476 19.96 0.89 -9.32
CA ARG A 476 19.21 1.25 -10.54
C ARG A 476 18.87 0.06 -11.43
N LYS A 477 19.58 -1.08 -11.30
CA LYS A 477 19.22 -2.32 -12.00
C LYS A 477 17.89 -2.90 -11.48
N TYR A 478 17.53 -2.61 -10.23
CA TYR A 478 16.30 -3.06 -9.58
C TYR A 478 15.16 -2.05 -9.77
N SER A 479 15.40 -0.81 -9.36
CA SER A 479 14.41 0.26 -9.45
C SER A 479 15.09 1.59 -9.71
N LYS A 480 14.46 2.43 -10.53
CA LYS A 480 14.90 3.83 -10.73
C LYS A 480 14.42 4.74 -9.60
N ARG A 481 13.48 4.27 -8.76
CA ARG A 481 12.71 5.05 -7.77
C ARG A 481 13.11 4.72 -6.33
N GLY A 482 13.56 3.49 -6.07
CA GLY A 482 13.84 2.98 -4.73
C GLY A 482 15.32 3.06 -4.32
N LEU A 483 15.54 3.12 -3.02
CA LEU A 483 16.82 3.02 -2.33
C LEU A 483 16.71 1.96 -1.22
N SER A 484 17.83 1.32 -0.85
CA SER A 484 17.80 0.32 0.24
C SER A 484 17.61 1.02 1.59
N LEU A 485 16.68 0.53 2.40
CA LEU A 485 16.44 0.98 3.77
C LEU A 485 17.60 0.58 4.71
N LEU A 486 18.46 -0.37 4.34
CA LEU A 486 19.65 -0.77 5.11
C LEU A 486 20.82 0.20 4.95
N ARG A 487 20.66 1.24 4.11
CA ARG A 487 21.70 2.20 3.77
C ARG A 487 21.18 3.63 3.91
N PRO A 488 22.03 4.64 4.21
CA PRO A 488 21.59 6.01 4.39
C PRO A 488 20.72 6.52 3.22
N ILE A 489 19.52 7.00 3.55
CA ILE A 489 18.61 7.66 2.62
C ILE A 489 18.80 9.17 2.75
N PRO A 490 19.10 9.89 1.65
CA PRO A 490 19.20 11.33 1.68
C PRO A 490 17.83 11.99 1.84
N ASN A 491 17.84 13.26 2.21
CA ASN A 491 16.68 14.12 1.99
C ASN A 491 16.34 14.12 0.49
N ARG A 492 15.08 13.82 0.15
CA ARG A 492 14.62 13.72 -1.23
C ARG A 492 13.18 14.19 -1.40
N THR A 493 12.81 14.50 -2.64
CA THR A 493 11.44 14.88 -3.03
C THR A 493 10.55 13.64 -3.28
N CYS A 494 9.23 13.84 -3.36
CA CYS A 494 8.29 12.80 -3.76
C CYS A 494 8.63 12.19 -5.12
N ASP A 495 8.98 13.02 -6.11
CA ASP A 495 9.42 12.55 -7.43
C ASP A 495 10.64 11.63 -7.36
N GLN A 496 11.64 11.98 -6.54
CA GLN A 496 12.84 11.17 -6.34
C GLN A 496 12.55 9.85 -5.63
N ALA A 497 11.51 9.81 -4.79
CA ALA A 497 11.01 8.60 -4.14
C ALA A 497 10.00 7.82 -5.00
N GLY A 498 9.66 8.33 -6.20
CA GLY A 498 8.63 7.74 -7.06
C GLY A 498 7.21 7.82 -6.51
N ILE A 499 6.94 8.75 -5.60
CA ILE A 499 5.62 9.01 -5.02
C ILE A 499 4.89 10.02 -5.92
N PRO A 500 3.75 9.67 -6.54
CA PRO A 500 2.94 10.61 -7.30
C PRO A 500 2.48 11.82 -6.49
N GLU A 501 2.27 12.95 -7.16
CA GLU A 501 1.93 14.24 -6.55
C GLU A 501 0.65 14.17 -5.69
N GLU A 502 -0.33 13.38 -6.10
CA GLU A 502 -1.59 13.14 -5.37
C GLU A 502 -1.43 12.39 -4.04
N TYR A 503 -0.31 11.69 -3.85
CA TYR A 503 0.04 10.97 -2.62
C TYR A 503 1.17 11.63 -1.85
N CYS A 504 1.76 12.70 -2.38
CA CYS A 504 2.87 13.38 -1.75
C CYS A 504 2.47 14.00 -0.40
N ILE A 505 3.26 13.72 0.64
CA ILE A 505 3.02 14.20 2.02
C ILE A 505 3.92 15.38 2.42
N CYS A 506 4.73 15.89 1.49
CA CYS A 506 5.65 16.99 1.72
C CYS A 506 4.97 18.37 1.62
N GLU A 507 3.81 18.45 0.97
CA GLU A 507 3.09 19.70 0.72
C GLU A 507 2.07 20.00 1.82
N ARG A 508 1.85 21.29 2.09
CA ARG A 508 0.82 21.74 3.04
C ARG A 508 -0.41 22.24 2.29
N GLU A 509 -1.53 21.58 2.54
CA GLU A 509 -2.82 21.96 1.98
C GLU A 509 -3.39 23.20 2.69
N LYS A 510 -3.84 24.21 1.92
CA LYS A 510 -4.61 25.35 2.44
C LYS A 510 -6.04 25.28 1.93
N GLN A 511 -7.01 25.31 2.84
CA GLN A 511 -8.44 25.30 2.46
C GLN A 511 -8.79 26.53 1.61
N VAL A 512 -9.57 26.32 0.55
CA VAL A 512 -10.06 27.39 -0.32
C VAL A 512 -11.58 27.34 -0.47
N SER A 513 -12.19 28.47 -0.80
CA SER A 513 -13.64 28.57 -0.90
C SER A 513 -14.17 27.78 -2.10
N LYS A 514 -15.16 26.91 -1.85
CA LYS A 514 -15.91 26.18 -2.89
C LYS A 514 -16.66 27.10 -3.84
N LYS A 515 -16.84 28.37 -3.46
CA LYS A 515 -17.49 29.40 -4.27
C LYS A 515 -16.50 30.11 -5.22
N ASP A 516 -15.20 29.90 -5.05
CA ASP A 516 -14.17 30.49 -5.92
C ASP A 516 -14.36 30.04 -7.37
N THR A 517 -14.21 30.98 -8.31
CA THR A 517 -14.42 30.74 -9.73
C THR A 517 -13.43 29.73 -10.31
N VAL A 518 -12.18 29.73 -9.84
CA VAL A 518 -11.16 28.76 -10.27
C VAL A 518 -11.50 27.37 -9.74
N VAL A 519 -11.98 27.26 -8.50
CA VAL A 519 -12.41 25.99 -7.90
C VAL A 519 -13.58 25.38 -8.67
N LYS A 520 -14.56 26.18 -9.09
CA LYS A 520 -15.67 25.70 -9.93
C LYS A 520 -15.20 25.18 -11.28
N ARG A 521 -14.33 25.93 -11.96
CA ARG A 521 -13.72 25.51 -13.23
C ARG A 521 -12.89 24.23 -13.07
N ALA A 522 -12.15 24.11 -11.96
CA ALA A 522 -11.37 22.91 -11.64
C ALA A 522 -12.26 21.69 -11.39
N ALA A 523 -13.36 21.86 -10.67
CA ALA A 523 -14.35 20.80 -10.46
C ALA A 523 -14.98 20.31 -11.78
N ASP A 524 -15.34 21.24 -12.68
CA ASP A 524 -15.84 20.89 -14.02
C ASP A 524 -14.77 20.14 -14.84
N GLU A 525 -13.52 20.61 -14.80
CA GLU A 525 -12.41 19.98 -15.52
C GLU A 525 -12.12 18.56 -15.00
N LEU A 526 -12.22 18.35 -13.68
CA LEU A 526 -12.08 17.03 -13.08
C LEU A 526 -13.13 16.05 -13.61
N VAL A 527 -14.41 16.45 -13.66
CA VAL A 527 -15.48 15.59 -14.17
C VAL A 527 -15.33 15.33 -15.68
N LYS A 528 -14.92 16.34 -16.46
CA LYS A 528 -14.60 16.17 -17.88
C LYS A 528 -13.47 15.17 -18.10
N HIS A 529 -12.43 15.23 -17.28
CA HIS A 529 -11.33 14.28 -17.33
C HIS A 529 -11.78 12.85 -17.01
N ILE A 530 -12.63 12.65 -15.99
CA ILE A 530 -13.19 11.33 -15.72
C ILE A 530 -13.97 10.81 -16.94
N ASN A 531 -14.79 11.65 -17.57
CA ASN A 531 -15.52 11.26 -18.78
C ASN A 531 -14.61 10.98 -19.98
N SER A 532 -13.44 11.61 -20.08
CA SER A 532 -12.49 11.30 -21.14
C SER A 532 -11.84 9.93 -20.95
N ILE A 533 -11.53 9.55 -19.70
CA ILE A 533 -11.10 8.18 -19.34
C ILE A 533 -12.18 7.15 -19.73
N LEU A 534 -13.45 7.46 -19.47
CA LEU A 534 -14.58 6.57 -19.78
C LEU A 534 -15.00 6.57 -21.26
N SER A 535 -14.41 7.40 -22.11
CA SER A 535 -14.91 7.65 -23.48
C SER A 535 -14.94 6.41 -24.39
N SER A 536 -14.08 5.41 -24.12
CA SER A 536 -14.06 4.12 -24.84
C SER A 536 -15.08 3.10 -24.31
N HIS A 537 -15.70 3.35 -23.15
CA HIS A 537 -16.59 2.43 -22.44
C HIS A 537 -18.03 2.95 -22.50
N LYS A 538 -18.76 2.56 -23.55
CA LYS A 538 -20.15 3.01 -23.80
C LYS A 538 -21.14 2.46 -22.78
N GLU A 539 -20.77 1.39 -22.11
CA GLU A 539 -21.45 0.79 -20.97
C GLU A 539 -21.38 1.66 -19.71
N CYS A 540 -20.53 2.69 -19.66
CA CYS A 540 -20.45 3.62 -18.54
C CYS A 540 -21.25 4.90 -18.83
N ALA A 541 -22.02 5.34 -17.83
CA ALA A 541 -22.76 6.59 -17.89
C ALA A 541 -21.82 7.79 -17.98
N ILE A 542 -22.21 8.80 -18.75
CA ILE A 542 -21.55 10.11 -18.75
C ILE A 542 -21.87 10.80 -17.42
N LEU A 543 -20.82 11.14 -16.67
CA LEU A 543 -20.93 11.76 -15.37
C LEU A 543 -21.10 13.27 -15.47
N GLN A 544 -21.89 13.85 -14.57
CA GLN A 544 -22.11 15.30 -14.46
C GLN A 544 -21.75 15.78 -13.05
N LEU A 545 -21.14 16.97 -12.96
CA LEU A 545 -20.86 17.60 -11.67
C LEU A 545 -22.17 17.87 -10.93
N GLN A 546 -22.31 17.29 -9.74
CA GLN A 546 -23.49 17.46 -8.89
C GLN A 546 -23.22 18.44 -7.74
N ASP A 547 -22.09 18.32 -7.06
CA ASP A 547 -21.71 19.19 -5.94
C ASP A 547 -20.19 19.28 -5.77
N ILE A 548 -19.70 20.39 -5.20
CA ILE A 548 -18.32 20.55 -4.75
C ILE A 548 -18.31 20.33 -3.23
N ARG A 549 -17.71 19.23 -2.79
CA ARG A 549 -17.63 18.84 -1.37
C ARG A 549 -16.58 19.62 -0.62
N GLY A 550 -15.40 19.78 -1.22
CA GLY A 550 -14.24 20.46 -0.62
C GLY A 550 -13.24 20.90 -1.66
N ALA A 551 -12.38 21.84 -1.28
CA ALA A 551 -11.26 22.28 -2.11
C ALA A 551 -10.11 22.80 -1.23
N SER A 552 -8.88 22.40 -1.57
CA SER A 552 -7.66 22.96 -1.00
C SER A 552 -6.68 23.32 -2.12
N SER A 553 -5.75 24.22 -1.84
CA SER A 553 -4.67 24.58 -2.74
C SER A 553 -3.32 24.21 -2.13
N THR A 554 -2.41 23.71 -2.95
CA THR A 554 -0.97 23.67 -2.65
C THR A 554 -0.23 24.56 -3.64
N ILE A 555 0.74 25.32 -3.13
CA ILE A 555 1.62 26.15 -3.95
C ILE A 555 2.88 25.32 -4.17
N PRO A 556 3.30 25.08 -5.43
CA PRO A 556 4.53 24.36 -5.71
C PRO A 556 5.77 25.12 -5.20
N ASN A 557 6.84 24.37 -5.00
CA ASN A 557 8.13 24.87 -4.52
C ASN A 557 8.69 26.02 -5.39
N VAL A 558 9.41 26.95 -4.76
CA VAL A 558 9.83 28.27 -5.30
C VAL A 558 10.72 28.20 -6.55
N ASP A 559 11.31 27.03 -6.86
CA ASP A 559 12.14 26.84 -8.07
C ASP A 559 11.39 27.16 -9.37
N VAL A 560 10.06 27.06 -9.37
CA VAL A 560 9.24 27.47 -10.52
C VAL A 560 9.10 28.99 -10.58
N LEU A 561 9.10 29.69 -9.44
CA LEU A 561 8.88 31.15 -9.32
C LEU A 561 10.16 31.98 -9.49
N GLN A 562 11.33 31.40 -9.25
CA GLN A 562 12.61 32.09 -9.39
C GLN A 562 13.58 31.32 -10.30
N LYS A 563 13.51 31.53 -11.62
CA LYS A 563 14.73 31.39 -12.44
C LYS A 563 15.49 32.71 -12.36
N PRO A 564 16.67 32.77 -11.72
CA PRO A 564 17.50 33.97 -11.70
C PRO A 564 18.15 34.10 -13.09
N GLY A 565 17.40 34.68 -14.02
CA GLY A 565 17.92 35.20 -15.27
C GLY A 565 17.89 36.72 -15.20
N THR A 566 19.07 37.33 -15.18
CA THR A 566 19.36 38.77 -15.39
C THR A 566 19.12 39.71 -14.20
N PHE A 567 20.23 40.20 -13.62
CA PHE A 567 20.57 41.49 -12.98
C PHE A 567 19.56 42.37 -12.20
N PHE A 568 18.26 42.11 -12.19
CA PHE A 568 17.25 42.91 -11.50
C PHE A 568 16.22 41.99 -10.83
N ARG A 569 15.95 42.23 -9.53
CA ARG A 569 14.83 41.62 -8.79
C ARG A 569 13.50 42.03 -9.45
N SER A 570 13.04 41.25 -10.42
CA SER A 570 11.72 41.37 -11.02
C SER A 570 10.69 40.62 -10.17
N THR A 571 9.58 41.29 -9.85
CA THR A 571 8.37 40.72 -9.22
C THR A 571 7.40 40.12 -10.25
N SER A 572 7.82 39.91 -11.50
CA SER A 572 6.98 39.17 -12.46
C SER A 572 6.99 37.69 -12.12
N LEU A 573 5.81 37.12 -11.81
CA LEU A 573 5.62 35.66 -11.80
C LEU A 573 6.27 35.09 -13.07
N SER A 574 7.20 34.16 -12.89
CA SER A 574 7.91 33.49 -13.97
C SER A 574 6.93 32.87 -14.98
N LEU A 575 7.36 32.79 -16.25
CA LEU A 575 6.74 31.86 -17.20
C LEU A 575 6.74 30.46 -16.57
N GLY A 576 5.55 29.89 -16.36
CA GLY A 576 5.37 28.54 -15.80
C GLY A 576 4.88 28.48 -14.35
N ALA A 577 4.58 29.60 -13.70
CA ALA A 577 3.95 29.59 -12.38
C ALA A 577 2.57 28.89 -12.40
N TYR A 578 2.34 27.97 -11.46
CA TYR A 578 1.08 27.24 -11.33
C TYR A 578 0.64 27.11 -9.87
N ILE A 579 -0.64 26.80 -9.67
CA ILE A 579 -1.22 26.42 -8.37
C ILE A 579 -1.94 25.10 -8.56
N ASN A 580 -1.73 24.16 -7.64
CA ASN A 580 -2.47 22.91 -7.62
C ASN A 580 -3.70 23.09 -6.74
N TYR A 581 -4.87 22.74 -7.27
CA TYR A 581 -6.11 22.67 -6.51
C TYR A 581 -6.51 21.21 -6.34
N LEU A 582 -6.49 20.71 -5.10
CA LEU A 582 -7.16 19.46 -4.77
C LEU A 582 -8.65 19.77 -4.65
N VAL A 583 -9.46 19.21 -5.54
CA VAL A 583 -10.92 19.39 -5.56
C VAL A 583 -11.63 18.07 -5.31
N MET A 584 -12.66 18.13 -4.48
CA MET A 584 -13.51 16.99 -4.16
C MET A 584 -14.93 17.25 -4.64
N VAL A 585 -15.44 16.38 -5.50
CA VAL A 585 -16.71 16.57 -6.21
C VAL A 585 -17.61 15.36 -6.03
N THR A 586 -18.92 15.57 -6.00
CA THR A 586 -19.89 14.50 -6.22
C THR A 586 -20.33 14.52 -7.68
N ALA A 587 -20.41 13.37 -8.33
CA ALA A 587 -20.90 13.24 -9.68
C ALA A 587 -22.18 12.37 -9.78
N SER A 588 -23.10 12.79 -10.65
CA SER A 588 -24.33 12.07 -11.00
C SER A 588 -24.14 11.32 -12.34
N PRO A 589 -24.76 10.15 -12.57
CA PRO A 589 -25.69 9.42 -11.70
C PRO A 589 -25.03 8.50 -10.65
N SER A 590 -23.69 8.40 -10.64
CA SER A 590 -22.98 7.44 -9.78
C SER A 590 -23.08 7.74 -8.29
N ASN A 591 -23.39 8.98 -7.91
CA ASN A 591 -23.19 9.53 -6.57
C ASN A 591 -21.75 9.29 -6.05
N GLY A 592 -20.80 9.14 -6.98
CA GLY A 592 -19.39 8.96 -6.68
C GLY A 592 -18.82 10.26 -6.13
N ILE A 593 -18.06 10.16 -5.05
CA ILE A 593 -17.28 11.27 -4.50
C ILE A 593 -15.86 11.10 -5.02
N PHE A 594 -15.45 12.00 -5.91
CA PHE A 594 -14.15 11.98 -6.57
C PHE A 594 -13.25 13.07 -6.03
N GLU A 595 -11.97 12.75 -5.91
CA GLU A 595 -10.90 13.64 -5.49
C GLU A 595 -9.81 13.62 -6.56
N GLY A 596 -9.31 14.78 -6.95
CA GLY A 596 -8.19 14.89 -7.87
C GLY A 596 -7.49 16.24 -7.75
N ILE A 597 -6.27 16.29 -8.27
CA ILE A 597 -5.49 17.53 -8.34
C ILE A 597 -5.66 18.14 -9.72
N VAL A 598 -6.01 19.43 -9.74
CA VAL A 598 -6.13 20.24 -10.95
C VAL A 598 -5.09 21.36 -10.89
N ARG A 599 -4.12 21.30 -11.79
CA ARG A 599 -3.08 22.31 -11.94
C ARG A 599 -3.62 23.50 -12.74
N HIS A 600 -3.60 24.67 -12.13
CA HIS A 600 -3.89 25.96 -12.75
C HIS A 600 -2.59 26.64 -13.15
N ASP A 601 -2.31 26.67 -14.45
CA ASP A 601 -1.22 27.48 -15.01
C ASP A 601 -1.66 28.94 -15.01
N ILE A 602 -1.00 29.77 -14.20
CA ILE A 602 -1.38 31.17 -13.97
C ILE A 602 -1.17 32.00 -15.24
N SER A 603 -0.15 31.66 -16.03
CA SER A 603 0.24 32.43 -17.21
C SER A 603 -0.71 32.25 -18.39
N SER A 604 -1.20 31.02 -18.57
CA SER A 604 -2.09 30.65 -19.67
C SER A 604 -3.56 30.54 -19.26
N ASP A 605 -3.86 30.67 -17.97
CA ASP A 605 -5.17 30.45 -17.35
C ASP A 605 -5.78 29.07 -17.70
N LYS A 606 -4.92 28.07 -17.90
CA LYS A 606 -5.33 26.69 -18.23
C LYS A 606 -5.40 25.83 -16.98
N LEU A 607 -6.38 24.94 -16.96
CA LEU A 607 -6.58 23.93 -15.93
C LEU A 607 -6.32 22.55 -16.53
N ASN A 608 -5.51 21.74 -15.88
CA ASN A 608 -5.27 20.36 -16.28
C ASN A 608 -5.32 19.46 -15.05
N VAL A 609 -6.04 18.35 -15.14
CA VAL A 609 -5.96 17.30 -14.12
C VAL A 609 -4.57 16.66 -14.19
N ILE A 610 -3.93 16.50 -13.03
CA ILE A 610 -2.64 15.81 -12.90
C ILE A 610 -2.80 14.60 -11.97
N GLY A 611 -2.02 13.56 -12.24
CA GLY A 611 -2.08 12.30 -11.49
C GLY A 611 -3.38 11.52 -11.72
N GLU A 612 -3.66 10.57 -10.83
CA GLU A 612 -4.90 9.80 -10.84
C GLU A 612 -6.02 10.49 -10.08
N VAL A 613 -7.25 10.30 -10.56
CA VAL A 613 -8.46 10.69 -9.82
C VAL A 613 -8.87 9.55 -8.90
N ASN A 614 -9.14 9.83 -7.63
CA ASN A 614 -9.55 8.83 -6.64
C ASN A 614 -11.05 8.92 -6.37
N ARG A 615 -11.69 7.77 -6.15
CA ARG A 615 -13.06 7.71 -5.64
C ARG A 615 -13.01 7.34 -4.17
N ILE A 616 -13.50 8.22 -3.30
CA ILE A 616 -13.35 8.09 -1.84
C ILE A 616 -14.59 7.49 -1.16
N ASN A 617 -15.62 7.12 -1.92
CA ASN A 617 -16.77 6.38 -1.41
C ASN A 617 -16.94 5.05 -2.14
N ARG A 618 -17.49 4.06 -1.44
CA ARG A 618 -17.74 2.73 -2.00
C ARG A 618 -18.62 2.80 -3.24
N TYR A 619 -18.34 1.93 -4.20
CA TYR A 619 -19.07 1.85 -5.47
C TYR A 619 -19.79 0.52 -5.68
N GLY A 620 -19.46 -0.51 -4.89
CA GLY A 620 -20.16 -1.80 -4.91
C GLY A 620 -20.38 -2.33 -6.34
N ASN A 621 -21.65 -2.57 -6.67
CA ASN A 621 -22.04 -3.15 -7.96
C ASN A 621 -22.22 -2.12 -9.08
N GLN A 622 -21.87 -0.84 -8.88
CA GLN A 622 -22.04 0.19 -9.90
C GLN A 622 -21.18 -0.03 -11.15
N SER A 623 -20.10 -0.81 -11.06
CA SER A 623 -19.08 -0.93 -12.11
C SER A 623 -18.97 -2.34 -12.68
N LEU A 624 -20.00 -3.18 -12.54
CA LEU A 624 -19.97 -4.60 -12.92
C LEU A 624 -19.68 -4.86 -14.40
N CYS A 625 -20.00 -3.90 -15.28
CA CYS A 625 -19.80 -3.97 -16.73
C CYS A 625 -18.34 -3.79 -17.17
N VAL A 626 -17.44 -3.33 -16.29
CA VAL A 626 -16.01 -3.15 -16.59
C VAL A 626 -15.13 -4.09 -15.78
N HIS A 627 -14.13 -4.68 -16.43
CA HIS A 627 -13.23 -5.68 -15.83
C HIS A 627 -11.83 -5.13 -15.55
N GLU A 628 -11.49 -3.95 -16.06
CA GLU A 628 -10.25 -3.25 -15.72
C GLU A 628 -10.33 -2.71 -14.28
N GLN A 629 -9.45 -3.21 -13.41
CA GLN A 629 -9.43 -2.82 -11.99
C GLN A 629 -9.33 -1.30 -11.79
N LEU A 630 -8.56 -0.60 -12.63
CA LEU A 630 -8.36 0.85 -12.56
C LEU A 630 -9.60 1.68 -12.99
N LEU A 631 -10.45 1.15 -13.87
CA LEU A 631 -11.62 1.88 -14.40
C LEU A 631 -12.86 1.75 -13.50
N ARG A 632 -12.92 0.70 -12.67
CA ARG A 632 -14.08 0.42 -11.81
C ARG A 632 -14.40 1.56 -10.86
N LYS A 633 -13.41 2.32 -10.39
CA LYS A 633 -13.69 3.47 -9.52
C LYS A 633 -14.47 4.58 -10.23
N TYR A 634 -14.42 4.68 -11.55
CA TYR A 634 -15.09 5.73 -12.32
C TYR A 634 -16.43 5.30 -12.90
N CYS A 635 -16.51 4.09 -13.47
CA CYS A 635 -17.67 3.66 -14.24
C CYS A 635 -18.94 3.53 -13.39
N TYR A 636 -20.07 3.96 -13.97
CA TYR A 636 -21.41 3.63 -13.51
C TYR A 636 -22.16 2.99 -14.66
N CYS A 637 -22.48 1.71 -14.54
CA CYS A 637 -23.05 0.94 -15.64
C CYS A 637 -24.46 1.41 -16.00
N VAL A 638 -24.73 1.57 -17.30
CA VAL A 638 -26.05 1.94 -17.86
C VAL A 638 -26.94 0.75 -18.16
#